data_AF-C3ZKZ9-F1
#
_entry.id   AF-C3ZKZ9-F1
#
_cell.length_a   1.000
_cell.length_b   1.000
_cell.length_c   1.000
_cell.angle_alpha   90.00
_cell.angle_beta   90.00
_cell.angle_gamma   90.00
#
_symmetry.space_group_name_H-M   'P 1'
#
loop_
_entity.id
_entity.type
_entity.pdbx_description
1 polymer ?
#
loop_
_entity_poly.entity_id
_entity_poly.type
_entity_poly.pdbx_seq_one_letter_code
_entity_poly.pdbx_strand_id
1 'polypeptide(L)'
;MSVATLTSIADFEKSAQEKLLDYVWSYYSKTAGTGQTYQDNLEAFRRYRLIPRNLRDVSIRDTSVTVLGTKLDIPVAIAPTAIHRFAHPDAELATAKGAAAMNTGMVLSSWSTRSLEEVAEAAPGGVHWFYMLFFNDRGYVKRQLERAERAGYSAIFLTIDQPLFPKPGASPRSYPFTVRFPNIFETDPPHAFGTAEYRQSLLELVKEYATWEDVEWVVANTRLPVVLKGVLSGEDAKMAVDRGVKGIYVSNHGGRELDGVPATIDVLPHIVRAVDGKAEVYLDGGVRTGTDVLKALALGARCVFIGRPALWGLAHNGAEGVQQVLQILTEELSQAMARAGTYFENITTSYFFNESLVVTLIKQRNVSKKEEQCTRGDLVTIRLLLILVGLVAIAMAQVSERELEAAVARATLSVDRAIQEEEDLFVAASDDDARVSPAGRLLAMFRKSKPEARPIARSAEILEDVTSQLTRTGQTDDDFSAASDSAATRRVCTNTELRAIRCPQPDPAVREFRSVDGRCNNLDNPLWGAAIQPMKRLLRPQYADSVQAPRVRGRGGAALPSAREVSFTLHEDMRTTSTVNTHLVMQWGQFLDHDITHTPVASAYGGGLIACPCGSPDRRCFNIPIPSNDPDFGGHSCMEFVRSSPAPNPGCRVGRRQQLDQITAFIDASMVYGSSEEELEHLRDPSLGLGQLKSKSNPGDSSKKELLPSAITEEFHCPESSNPSSRNQPCFQAGDVRVNEQPALTSMHTVWLREHNRIAARLADINSHWDEDRVFYETRKIVGAMIQQITYAEDLPIVLGLNAMNEQCRNQSPIHSLIQYGLVLRRNGYYSGYDETVDPTISNVFATAAYRFGHSLVKSQFERSTSSYNHNAHSPVQLTHSFFNPQHVYNNVQGGLDSIVRGLASTPHEKFDRFIVSGLTKNLFADPAGSLGLDLAALNIQRGRDHGLPGYNAWRVLCGLPRARSFDDLATEIPDASTRAKLADLYSHVDDIDLFAAGLAERSVPGGLLGPTFTCLIGRQFRELRKGDRFWFENQGQFSQRQLGEVRKVTLARVLCDNTDDTSSMQRHVFELPGPGNQRVSCASIPQMDLSAWRESATVVGQVRDFFTDYELVN
;
A
#
# COMPACT_ATOMS: atom_id res chain seq x y z
N MET A 1 -41.23 30.48 -14.77
CA MET A 1 -40.28 29.36 -14.95
C MET A 1 -40.53 28.40 -13.80
N SER A 2 -40.94 27.15 -14.07
CA SER A 2 -41.19 26.18 -12.99
C SER A 2 -39.86 25.90 -12.30
N VAL A 3 -39.79 26.16 -10.99
CA VAL A 3 -38.66 25.73 -10.16
C VAL A 3 -38.57 24.21 -10.30
N ALA A 4 -37.45 23.69 -10.78
CA ALA A 4 -37.25 22.25 -10.89
C ALA A 4 -37.38 21.65 -9.48
N THR A 5 -38.33 20.75 -9.29
CA THR A 5 -38.51 20.03 -8.02
C THR A 5 -37.25 19.20 -7.76
N LEU A 6 -36.52 19.50 -6.68
CA LEU A 6 -35.38 18.69 -6.24
C LEU A 6 -35.91 17.37 -5.68
N THR A 7 -35.35 16.24 -6.10
CA THR A 7 -35.88 14.91 -5.75
C THR A 7 -34.93 14.07 -4.92
N SER A 8 -33.69 14.52 -4.71
CA SER A 8 -32.69 13.83 -3.91
C SER A 8 -31.84 14.78 -3.06
N ILE A 9 -31.20 14.25 -2.01
CA ILE A 9 -30.28 15.02 -1.17
C ILE A 9 -29.08 15.57 -1.97
N ALA A 10 -28.64 14.86 -3.01
CA ALA A 10 -27.56 15.31 -3.90
C ALA A 10 -27.96 16.55 -4.71
N ASP A 11 -29.24 16.69 -5.07
CA ASP A 11 -29.74 17.89 -5.76
C ASP A 11 -29.70 19.12 -4.83
N PHE A 12 -29.99 18.93 -3.55
CA PHE A 12 -29.84 19.98 -2.53
C PHE A 12 -28.37 20.37 -2.33
N GLU A 13 -27.45 19.40 -2.31
CA GLU A 13 -26.01 19.68 -2.24
C GLU A 13 -25.56 20.57 -3.41
N LYS A 14 -25.94 20.19 -4.64
CA LYS A 14 -25.63 20.97 -5.84
C LYS A 14 -26.27 22.35 -5.82
N SER A 15 -27.54 22.45 -5.44
CA SER A 15 -28.24 23.74 -5.36
C SER A 15 -27.63 24.65 -4.29
N ALA A 16 -27.22 24.08 -3.15
CA ALA A 16 -26.52 24.83 -2.12
C ALA A 16 -25.15 25.30 -2.60
N GLN A 17 -24.40 24.47 -3.33
CA GLN A 17 -23.12 24.86 -3.93
C GLN A 17 -23.28 26.05 -4.90
N GLU A 18 -24.37 26.08 -5.68
CA GLU A 18 -24.66 27.16 -6.63
C GLU A 18 -25.14 28.46 -5.95
N LYS A 19 -25.82 28.36 -4.81
CA LYS A 19 -26.41 29.52 -4.10
C LYS A 19 -25.51 30.14 -3.04
N LEU A 20 -24.64 29.34 -2.43
CA LEU A 20 -23.77 29.81 -1.35
C LEU A 20 -22.55 30.54 -1.91
N LEU A 21 -22.13 31.58 -1.21
CA LEU A 21 -20.85 32.24 -1.49
C LEU A 21 -19.70 31.24 -1.27
N ASP A 22 -18.66 31.31 -2.09
CA ASP A 22 -17.54 30.35 -2.08
C ASP A 22 -16.93 30.14 -0.70
N TYR A 23 -16.79 31.20 0.10
CA TYR A 23 -16.23 31.10 1.45
C TYR A 23 -17.17 30.39 2.44
N VAL A 24 -18.49 30.50 2.23
CA VAL A 24 -19.52 29.78 3.00
C VAL A 24 -19.49 28.31 2.61
N TRP A 25 -19.52 28.02 1.30
CA TRP A 25 -19.42 26.65 0.80
C TRP A 25 -18.16 25.96 1.32
N SER A 26 -17.00 26.63 1.23
CA SER A 26 -15.73 26.15 1.75
C SER A 26 -15.74 25.92 3.27
N TYR A 27 -16.49 26.71 4.03
CA TYR A 27 -16.65 26.48 5.47
C TYR A 27 -17.46 25.21 5.75
N TYR A 28 -18.60 24.99 5.08
CA TYR A 28 -19.45 23.82 5.32
C TYR A 28 -18.87 22.52 4.72
N SER A 29 -18.15 22.61 3.60
CA SER A 29 -17.52 21.47 2.92
C SER A 29 -16.17 21.05 3.52
N LYS A 30 -15.61 21.83 4.46
CA LYS A 30 -14.31 21.55 5.08
C LYS A 30 -14.25 20.13 5.69
N THR A 31 -13.12 19.48 5.46
CA THR A 31 -12.70 18.19 6.06
C THR A 31 -11.36 18.37 6.79
N ALA A 32 -11.07 17.49 7.75
CA ALA A 32 -9.74 17.38 8.35
C ALA A 32 -8.76 16.65 7.41
N GLY A 33 -7.47 16.88 7.59
CA GLY A 33 -6.40 16.12 6.92
C GLY A 33 -6.51 16.07 5.40
N THR A 34 -6.41 14.86 4.85
CA THR A 34 -6.59 14.56 3.43
C THR A 34 -8.06 14.38 3.04
N GLY A 35 -8.96 14.32 4.03
CA GLY A 35 -10.40 14.11 3.86
C GLY A 35 -10.80 12.64 3.83
N GLN A 36 -9.94 11.74 4.29
CA GLN A 36 -10.13 10.29 4.26
C GLN A 36 -11.38 9.87 5.05
N THR A 37 -11.50 10.27 6.31
CA THR A 37 -12.66 9.95 7.17
C THR A 37 -13.98 10.46 6.58
N TYR A 38 -13.96 11.61 5.89
CA TYR A 38 -15.16 12.12 5.22
C TYR A 38 -15.60 11.18 4.07
N GLN A 39 -14.66 10.73 3.25
CA GLN A 39 -14.95 9.77 2.18
C GLN A 39 -15.37 8.41 2.73
N ASP A 40 -14.70 7.93 3.77
CA ASP A 40 -15.02 6.66 4.41
C ASP A 40 -16.41 6.66 5.03
N ASN A 41 -16.84 7.77 5.65
CA ASN A 41 -18.21 7.92 6.13
C ASN A 41 -19.24 7.72 5.01
N LEU A 42 -18.99 8.23 3.80
CA LEU A 42 -19.90 8.06 2.66
C LEU A 42 -19.83 6.63 2.10
N GLU A 43 -18.64 6.07 1.96
CA GLU A 43 -18.44 4.75 1.36
C GLU A 43 -18.89 3.62 2.30
N ALA A 44 -18.83 3.82 3.61
CA ALA A 44 -19.20 2.80 4.59
C ALA A 44 -20.64 2.34 4.45
N PHE A 45 -21.59 3.24 4.26
CA PHE A 45 -22.98 2.88 4.00
C PHE A 45 -23.16 2.05 2.74
N ARG A 46 -22.26 2.18 1.75
CA ARG A 46 -22.30 1.37 0.52
C ARG A 46 -21.78 -0.04 0.74
N ARG A 47 -21.08 -0.34 1.84
CA ARG A 47 -20.66 -1.72 2.16
C ARG A 47 -21.80 -2.58 2.72
N TYR A 48 -22.78 -1.97 3.39
CA TYR A 48 -23.95 -2.68 3.93
C TYR A 48 -25.01 -2.92 2.84
N ARG A 49 -25.33 -4.18 2.56
CA ARG A 49 -26.36 -4.58 1.58
C ARG A 49 -27.63 -5.01 2.31
N LEU A 50 -28.78 -4.56 1.82
CA LEU A 50 -30.09 -4.98 2.32
C LEU A 50 -30.50 -6.30 1.65
N ILE A 51 -31.04 -7.23 2.43
CA ILE A 51 -31.68 -8.47 1.94
C ILE A 51 -33.19 -8.27 1.98
N PRO A 52 -33.86 -8.12 0.83
CA PRO A 52 -35.32 -8.04 0.77
C PRO A 52 -35.99 -9.31 1.31
N ARG A 53 -37.01 -9.15 2.15
CA ARG A 53 -37.89 -10.23 2.62
C ARG A 53 -39.25 -10.10 1.94
N ASN A 54 -39.40 -10.76 0.80
CA ASN A 54 -40.61 -10.72 0.00
C ASN A 54 -41.81 -11.39 0.70
N LEU A 55 -43.03 -11.04 0.28
CA LEU A 55 -44.31 -11.61 0.76
C LEU A 55 -44.63 -11.37 2.23
N ARG A 56 -44.13 -10.27 2.81
CA ARG A 56 -44.52 -9.81 4.16
C ARG A 56 -45.53 -8.68 4.06
N ASP A 57 -46.48 -8.64 4.99
CA ASP A 57 -47.42 -7.54 5.08
C ASP A 57 -46.69 -6.25 5.53
N VAL A 58 -46.63 -5.29 4.62
CA VAL A 58 -46.06 -3.94 4.81
C VAL A 58 -47.09 -2.87 4.43
N SER A 59 -48.37 -3.19 4.58
CA SER A 59 -49.49 -2.27 4.32
C SER A 59 -49.45 -1.05 5.24
N ILE A 60 -48.95 -1.22 6.47
CA ILE A 60 -48.71 -0.16 7.46
C ILE A 60 -47.20 0.13 7.50
N ARG A 61 -46.82 1.40 7.27
CA ARG A 61 -45.42 1.85 7.21
C ARG A 61 -45.20 3.03 8.18
N ASP A 62 -45.34 2.75 9.46
CA ASP A 62 -45.05 3.74 10.51
C ASP A 62 -43.53 3.93 10.64
N THR A 63 -43.07 5.18 10.50
CA THR A 63 -41.67 5.59 10.67
C THR A 63 -41.42 6.25 12.01
N SER A 64 -42.43 6.37 12.87
CA SER A 64 -42.30 7.10 14.13
C SER A 64 -41.37 6.40 15.12
N VAL A 65 -40.66 7.20 15.92
CA VAL A 65 -39.72 6.73 16.94
C VAL A 65 -39.88 7.56 18.21
N THR A 66 -39.65 6.96 19.38
CA THR A 66 -39.51 7.73 20.62
C THR A 66 -38.04 7.92 20.95
N VAL A 67 -37.58 9.17 21.09
CA VAL A 67 -36.21 9.53 21.45
C VAL A 67 -36.24 10.28 22.78
N LEU A 68 -35.59 9.74 23.82
CA LEU A 68 -35.56 10.32 25.17
C LEU A 68 -36.96 10.67 25.72
N GLY A 69 -37.94 9.80 25.44
CA GLY A 69 -39.32 9.98 25.85
C GLY A 69 -40.17 10.90 24.95
N THR A 70 -39.61 11.49 23.90
CA THR A 70 -40.33 12.34 22.95
C THR A 70 -40.64 11.57 21.66
N LYS A 71 -41.90 11.55 21.23
CA LYS A 71 -42.29 10.91 19.96
C LYS A 71 -41.99 11.82 18.77
N LEU A 72 -41.25 11.29 17.80
CA LEU A 72 -40.96 11.90 16.51
C LEU A 72 -41.61 11.09 15.39
N ASP A 73 -41.98 11.74 14.29
CA ASP A 73 -42.63 11.06 13.15
C ASP A 73 -41.63 10.33 12.23
N ILE A 74 -40.35 10.67 12.36
CA ILE A 74 -39.24 10.15 11.54
C ILE A 74 -38.00 9.94 12.43
N PRO A 75 -37.20 8.88 12.21
CA PRO A 75 -36.01 8.60 12.99
C PRO A 75 -34.78 9.32 12.41
N VAL A 76 -34.97 10.55 11.95
CA VAL A 76 -33.92 11.45 11.44
C VAL A 76 -34.08 12.81 12.08
N ALA A 77 -33.05 13.26 12.78
CA ALA A 77 -32.99 14.56 13.42
C ALA A 77 -31.88 15.44 12.83
N ILE A 78 -31.87 16.73 13.18
CA ILE A 78 -30.86 17.68 12.70
C ILE A 78 -29.68 17.70 13.67
N ALA A 79 -28.47 17.42 13.14
CA ALA A 79 -27.23 17.40 13.89
C ALA A 79 -26.81 18.83 14.33
N PRO A 80 -26.00 18.97 15.40
CA PRO A 80 -25.53 20.29 15.83
C PRO A 80 -24.52 20.87 14.85
N THR A 81 -24.99 21.72 13.93
CA THR A 81 -24.15 22.48 12.99
C THR A 81 -24.04 23.95 13.40
N ALA A 82 -22.87 24.54 13.17
CA ALA A 82 -22.58 25.92 13.54
C ALA A 82 -22.96 26.91 12.44
N ILE A 83 -23.35 28.13 12.83
CA ILE A 83 -23.50 29.29 11.95
C ILE A 83 -24.48 29.07 10.79
N HIS A 84 -25.76 28.86 11.07
CA HIS A 84 -26.77 28.65 10.01
C HIS A 84 -27.05 29.93 9.21
N ARG A 85 -26.74 31.11 9.79
CA ARG A 85 -26.89 32.41 9.11
C ARG A 85 -26.07 32.53 7.82
N PHE A 86 -25.02 31.73 7.67
CA PHE A 86 -24.27 31.69 6.42
C PHE A 86 -25.06 31.04 5.29
N ALA A 87 -25.95 30.10 5.60
CA ALA A 87 -26.81 29.45 4.64
C ALA A 87 -28.06 30.28 4.30
N HIS A 88 -28.69 30.89 5.31
CA HIS A 88 -29.93 31.65 5.15
C HIS A 88 -30.08 32.75 6.21
N PRO A 89 -30.63 33.94 5.91
CA PRO A 89 -30.80 35.03 6.88
C PRO A 89 -31.56 34.67 8.16
N ASP A 90 -32.58 33.81 8.05
CA ASP A 90 -33.36 33.31 9.19
C ASP A 90 -32.62 32.26 10.04
N ALA A 91 -31.48 31.79 9.56
CA ALA A 91 -30.52 30.98 10.30
C ALA A 91 -31.16 29.77 11.02
N GLU A 92 -30.82 29.56 12.29
CA GLU A 92 -31.31 28.43 13.08
C GLU A 92 -32.84 28.46 13.29
N LEU A 93 -33.49 29.62 13.20
CA LEU A 93 -34.95 29.73 13.32
C LEU A 93 -35.67 29.00 12.19
N ALA A 94 -35.18 29.16 10.95
CA ALA A 94 -35.73 28.47 9.79
C ALA A 94 -35.47 26.95 9.87
N THR A 95 -34.30 26.53 10.33
CA THR A 95 -34.02 25.11 10.54
C THR A 95 -34.95 24.48 11.58
N ALA A 96 -35.18 25.18 12.70
CA ALA A 96 -36.09 24.74 13.76
C ALA A 96 -37.54 24.63 13.26
N LYS A 97 -38.02 25.60 12.46
CA LYS A 97 -39.33 25.53 11.81
C LYS A 97 -39.45 24.35 10.85
N GLY A 98 -38.42 24.10 10.03
CA GLY A 98 -38.39 22.97 9.11
C GLY A 98 -38.41 21.61 9.83
N ALA A 99 -37.69 21.48 10.95
CA ALA A 99 -37.75 20.29 11.80
C ALA A 99 -39.13 20.10 12.46
N ALA A 100 -39.70 21.18 13.01
CA ALA A 100 -41.01 21.16 13.65
C ALA A 100 -42.13 20.80 12.65
N ALA A 101 -42.03 21.25 11.39
CA ALA A 101 -42.99 20.91 10.33
C ALA A 101 -43.03 19.41 10.01
N MET A 102 -41.95 18.67 10.31
CA MET A 102 -41.86 17.21 10.16
C MET A 102 -41.94 16.46 11.50
N ASN A 103 -42.30 17.16 12.58
CA ASN A 103 -42.31 16.64 13.95
C ASN A 103 -41.03 15.85 14.29
N THR A 104 -39.87 16.43 14.02
CA THR A 104 -38.56 15.87 14.35
C THR A 104 -37.69 16.81 15.19
N GLY A 105 -36.61 16.27 15.76
CA GLY A 105 -35.70 16.99 16.65
C GLY A 105 -34.62 17.81 15.93
N MET A 106 -34.25 18.93 16.54
CA MET A 106 -33.06 19.71 16.18
C MET A 106 -32.14 19.85 17.39
N VAL A 107 -30.86 19.53 17.20
CA VAL A 107 -29.82 19.87 18.17
C VAL A 107 -29.25 21.24 17.84
N LEU A 108 -29.51 22.24 18.69
CA LEU A 108 -28.97 23.60 18.54
C LEU A 108 -27.53 23.66 19.07
N SER A 109 -26.59 24.08 18.22
CA SER A 109 -25.19 24.26 18.62
C SER A 109 -24.99 25.48 19.53
N SER A 110 -24.04 25.41 20.47
CA SER A 110 -23.50 26.61 21.15
C SER A 110 -22.94 27.64 20.16
N TRP A 111 -22.48 27.20 18.99
CA TRP A 111 -22.02 28.06 17.90
C TRP A 111 -23.14 28.53 16.96
N SER A 112 -24.39 28.59 17.45
CA SER A 112 -25.51 29.15 16.71
C SER A 112 -25.45 30.68 16.66
N THR A 113 -26.03 31.25 15.62
CA THR A 113 -26.19 32.71 15.48
C THR A 113 -27.48 33.27 16.09
N ARG A 114 -28.29 32.38 16.65
CA ARG A 114 -29.53 32.68 17.37
C ARG A 114 -29.46 32.08 18.76
N SER A 115 -30.05 32.79 19.73
CA SER A 115 -30.14 32.32 21.11
C SER A 115 -31.05 31.10 21.20
N LEU A 116 -30.83 30.28 22.22
CA LEU A 116 -31.67 29.12 22.48
C LEU A 116 -33.15 29.54 22.72
N GLU A 117 -33.39 30.71 23.32
CA GLU A 117 -34.75 31.25 23.50
C GLU A 117 -35.41 31.64 22.18
N GLU A 118 -34.71 32.38 21.29
CA GLU A 118 -35.25 32.76 19.98
C GLU A 118 -35.63 31.52 19.15
N VAL A 119 -34.81 30.46 19.22
CA VAL A 119 -35.06 29.21 18.49
C VAL A 119 -36.28 28.49 19.05
N ALA A 120 -36.41 28.38 20.38
CA ALA A 120 -37.58 27.80 21.03
C ALA A 120 -38.87 28.58 20.71
N GLU A 121 -38.81 29.92 20.72
CA GLU A 121 -39.94 30.80 20.38
C GLU A 121 -40.34 30.69 18.89
N ALA A 122 -39.37 30.55 17.99
CA ALA A 122 -39.64 30.42 16.56
C ALA A 122 -40.34 29.11 16.18
N ALA A 123 -40.23 28.08 17.03
CA ALA A 123 -40.85 26.77 16.86
C ALA A 123 -41.32 26.21 18.22
N PRO A 124 -42.39 26.77 18.82
CA PRO A 124 -42.77 26.49 20.21
C PRO A 124 -43.32 25.08 20.43
N GLY A 125 -43.73 24.38 19.37
CA GLY A 125 -44.10 22.96 19.38
C GLY A 125 -43.01 22.03 18.84
N GLY A 126 -41.83 22.56 18.52
CA GLY A 126 -40.70 21.78 18.01
C GLY A 126 -39.94 21.05 19.12
N VAL A 127 -39.22 19.99 18.75
CA VAL A 127 -38.37 19.23 19.69
C VAL A 127 -36.96 19.80 19.64
N HIS A 128 -36.56 20.50 20.71
CA HIS A 128 -35.27 21.19 20.79
C HIS A 128 -34.33 20.51 21.78
N TRP A 129 -33.12 20.22 21.32
CA TRP A 129 -32.02 19.72 22.13
C TRP A 129 -30.84 20.69 22.07
N PHE A 130 -30.09 20.83 23.17
CA PHE A 130 -29.03 21.83 23.25
C PHE A 130 -27.65 21.17 23.25
N TYR A 131 -26.81 21.53 22.28
CA TYR A 131 -25.43 21.09 22.17
C TYR A 131 -24.49 22.09 22.85
N MET A 132 -23.77 21.61 23.86
CA MET A 132 -22.95 22.44 24.75
C MET A 132 -21.47 22.04 24.68
N LEU A 133 -20.60 23.05 24.66
CA LEU A 133 -19.16 22.90 24.87
C LEU A 133 -18.83 22.81 26.37
N PHE A 134 -17.62 22.35 26.69
CA PHE A 134 -17.11 22.48 28.05
C PHE A 134 -16.55 23.89 28.27
N PHE A 135 -16.91 24.54 29.37
CA PHE A 135 -16.40 25.87 29.75
C PHE A 135 -15.59 25.78 31.05
N ASN A 136 -14.62 26.69 31.21
CA ASN A 136 -13.74 26.71 32.38
C ASN A 136 -14.50 26.99 33.69
N ASP A 137 -15.53 27.84 33.65
CA ASP A 137 -16.35 28.21 34.81
C ASP A 137 -17.57 27.29 34.95
N ARG A 138 -17.57 26.41 35.98
CA ARG A 138 -18.72 25.56 36.33
C ARG A 138 -19.98 26.37 36.65
N GLY A 139 -19.85 27.58 37.19
CA GLY A 139 -20.97 28.48 37.42
C GLY A 139 -21.63 28.93 36.13
N TYR A 140 -20.84 29.22 35.08
CA TYR A 140 -21.33 29.51 33.74
C TYR A 140 -22.01 28.29 33.11
N VAL A 141 -21.39 27.10 33.20
CA VAL A 141 -22.00 25.85 32.72
C VAL A 141 -23.37 25.62 33.38
N LYS A 142 -23.47 25.80 34.70
CA LYS A 142 -24.74 25.67 35.42
C LYS A 142 -25.82 26.61 34.89
N ARG A 143 -25.47 27.89 34.67
CA ARG A 143 -26.41 28.87 34.12
C ARG A 143 -26.89 28.49 32.73
N GLN A 144 -26.01 27.94 31.88
CA GLN A 144 -26.38 27.48 30.54
C GLN A 144 -27.33 26.27 30.59
N LEU A 145 -27.12 25.32 31.52
CA LEU A 145 -28.04 24.20 31.75
C LEU A 145 -29.42 24.69 32.21
N GLU A 146 -29.47 25.56 33.22
CA GLU A 146 -30.71 26.16 33.72
C GLU A 146 -31.43 26.99 32.63
N ARG A 147 -30.65 27.66 31.77
CA ARG A 147 -31.17 28.44 30.64
C ARG A 147 -31.83 27.53 29.60
N ALA A 148 -31.20 26.41 29.24
CA ALA A 148 -31.80 25.40 28.38
C ALA A 148 -33.08 24.81 28.98
N GLU A 149 -33.08 24.45 30.26
CA GLU A 149 -34.26 23.95 30.98
C GLU A 149 -35.43 24.95 30.94
N ARG A 150 -35.16 26.24 31.23
CA ARG A 150 -36.19 27.30 31.22
C ARG A 150 -36.76 27.57 29.83
N ALA A 151 -35.94 27.44 28.79
CA ALA A 151 -36.37 27.63 27.41
C ALA A 151 -37.12 26.41 26.82
N GLY A 152 -37.30 25.35 27.60
CA GLY A 152 -38.08 24.17 27.19
C GLY A 152 -37.29 23.15 26.36
N TYR A 153 -35.95 23.21 26.38
CA TYR A 153 -35.13 22.17 25.76
C TYR A 153 -35.26 20.86 26.53
N SER A 154 -35.29 19.73 25.82
CA SER A 154 -35.61 18.42 26.42
C SER A 154 -34.40 17.49 26.63
N ALA A 155 -33.20 17.87 26.16
CA ALA A 155 -31.97 17.12 26.36
C ALA A 155 -30.71 17.99 26.16
N ILE A 156 -29.60 17.57 26.77
CA ILE A 156 -28.27 18.18 26.61
C ILE A 156 -27.35 17.23 25.85
N PHE A 157 -26.70 17.73 24.80
CA PHE A 157 -25.74 17.00 23.98
C PHE A 157 -24.33 17.57 24.25
N LEU A 158 -23.42 16.74 24.76
CA LEU A 158 -22.04 17.14 25.10
C LEU A 158 -21.05 16.55 24.11
N THR A 159 -20.17 17.37 23.55
CA THR A 159 -19.12 16.92 22.61
C THR A 159 -17.83 16.58 23.34
N ILE A 160 -17.19 15.46 23.00
CA ILE A 160 -15.90 15.04 23.59
C ILE A 160 -14.77 14.88 22.56
N ASP A 161 -15.11 15.00 21.27
CA ASP A 161 -14.22 14.78 20.11
C ASP A 161 -13.50 16.06 19.63
N GLN A 162 -13.52 17.14 20.43
CA GLN A 162 -12.86 18.41 20.16
C GLN A 162 -11.93 18.84 21.33
N PRO A 163 -10.86 18.09 21.64
CA PRO A 163 -10.01 18.36 22.80
C PRO A 163 -8.95 19.46 22.58
N LEU A 164 -8.83 20.03 21.38
CA LEU A 164 -7.85 21.07 21.07
C LEU A 164 -8.39 22.02 20.00
N PHE A 165 -8.34 23.32 20.26
CA PHE A 165 -8.60 24.31 19.21
C PHE A 165 -7.41 24.40 18.24
N PRO A 166 -7.61 24.26 16.92
CA PRO A 166 -6.52 24.16 15.93
C PRO A 166 -5.56 25.35 15.99
N LYS A 167 -4.23 25.14 15.95
CA LYS A 167 -3.20 26.19 16.14
C LYS A 167 -3.38 27.43 15.25
N PRO A 168 -2.97 28.65 15.71
CA PRO A 168 -2.96 29.85 14.87
C PRO A 168 -2.06 29.63 13.65
N GLY A 169 -2.63 29.66 12.45
CA GLY A 169 -1.89 29.46 11.20
C GLY A 169 -2.63 28.69 10.10
N ALA A 170 -3.67 27.92 10.44
CA ALA A 170 -4.42 27.11 9.48
C ALA A 170 -5.61 27.85 8.80
N SER A 171 -5.45 29.17 8.53
CA SER A 171 -6.39 30.12 7.88
C SER A 171 -7.23 31.00 8.83
N PRO A 172 -6.90 32.29 8.99
CA PRO A 172 -7.88 33.33 9.29
C PRO A 172 -8.46 33.83 7.96
N ARG A 173 -9.59 33.29 7.51
CA ARG A 173 -10.45 34.07 6.61
C ARG A 173 -11.19 35.06 7.50
N SER A 174 -10.82 36.33 7.41
CA SER A 174 -11.65 37.42 7.92
C SER A 174 -12.98 37.33 7.19
N TYR A 175 -14.04 36.93 7.90
CA TYR A 175 -15.39 37.03 7.37
C TYR A 175 -15.76 38.52 7.31
N PRO A 176 -16.40 39.00 6.24
CA PRO A 176 -16.64 40.44 6.04
C PRO A 176 -17.69 41.05 6.98
N PHE A 177 -18.08 40.34 8.05
CA PHE A 177 -19.09 40.74 9.00
C PHE A 177 -18.81 40.13 10.38
N THR A 178 -19.26 40.82 11.43
CA THR A 178 -19.25 40.31 12.79
C THR A 178 -20.35 39.28 12.98
N VAL A 179 -19.99 38.08 13.42
CA VAL A 179 -20.92 37.01 13.80
C VAL A 179 -21.04 36.99 15.31
N ARG A 180 -22.29 37.04 15.81
CA ARG A 180 -22.59 36.93 17.25
C ARG A 180 -22.98 35.49 17.59
N PHE A 181 -22.49 35.00 18.73
CA PHE A 181 -22.80 33.69 19.30
C PHE A 181 -23.45 33.83 20.68
N PRO A 182 -24.76 34.10 20.74
CA PRO A 182 -25.47 34.41 21.99
C PRO A 182 -25.56 33.24 23.01
N ASN A 183 -25.11 32.05 22.60
CA ASN A 183 -25.04 30.86 23.46
C ASN A 183 -23.61 30.58 23.98
N ILE A 184 -22.61 31.37 23.55
CA ILE A 184 -21.22 31.30 24.05
C ILE A 184 -20.86 32.57 24.83
N PHE A 185 -21.33 33.74 24.39
CA PHE A 185 -21.04 35.02 25.04
C PHE A 185 -22.33 35.65 25.57
N GLU A 186 -22.32 36.04 26.86
CA GLU A 186 -23.44 36.76 27.50
C GLU A 186 -23.59 38.19 26.92
N THR A 187 -22.48 38.82 26.50
CA THR A 187 -22.43 40.13 25.83
C THR A 187 -21.90 40.00 24.40
N ASP A 188 -22.03 41.05 23.58
CA ASP A 188 -21.43 41.04 22.25
C ASP A 188 -19.91 40.75 22.35
N PRO A 189 -19.38 39.82 21.53
CA PRO A 189 -17.95 39.51 21.57
C PRO A 189 -17.14 40.76 21.18
N PRO A 190 -16.06 41.10 21.90
CA PRO A 190 -15.32 42.34 21.70
C PRO A 190 -14.60 42.41 20.33
N HIS A 191 -14.50 41.28 19.63
CA HIS A 191 -13.69 41.12 18.42
C HIS A 191 -14.46 40.34 17.33
N ALA A 192 -14.13 40.60 16.07
CA ALA A 192 -14.78 39.95 14.94
C ALA A 192 -14.45 38.45 14.87
N PHE A 193 -15.45 37.64 14.51
CA PHE A 193 -15.28 36.20 14.34
C PHE A 193 -14.17 35.88 13.33
N GLY A 194 -13.19 35.07 13.75
CA GLY A 194 -12.04 34.68 12.94
C GLY A 194 -10.76 35.49 13.17
N THR A 195 -10.78 36.52 14.03
CA THR A 195 -9.54 37.22 14.45
C THR A 195 -8.82 36.50 15.59
N ALA A 196 -7.54 36.85 15.80
CA ALA A 196 -6.73 36.28 16.87
C ALA A 196 -7.26 36.67 18.26
N GLU A 197 -7.80 37.87 18.39
CA GLU A 197 -8.34 38.41 19.65
C GLU A 197 -9.69 37.75 20.00
N TYR A 198 -10.52 37.48 18.99
CA TYR A 198 -11.73 36.68 19.16
C TYR A 198 -11.39 35.25 19.61
N ARG A 199 -10.36 34.65 19.01
CA ARG A 199 -9.84 33.35 19.41
C ARG A 199 -9.32 33.37 20.86
N GLN A 200 -8.59 34.41 21.25
CA GLN A 200 -8.10 34.55 22.61
C GLN A 200 -9.25 34.61 23.63
N SER A 201 -10.29 35.40 23.32
CA SER A 201 -11.51 35.49 24.15
C SER A 201 -12.23 34.14 24.29
N LEU A 202 -12.19 33.30 23.25
CA LEU A 202 -12.74 31.94 23.30
C LEU A 202 -11.90 30.99 24.15
N LEU A 203 -10.57 31.05 24.06
CA LEU A 203 -9.66 30.19 24.83
C LEU A 203 -9.76 30.46 26.34
N GLU A 204 -10.12 31.69 26.73
CA GLU A 204 -10.35 32.04 28.12
C GLU A 204 -11.66 31.44 28.68
N LEU A 205 -12.69 31.30 27.84
CA LEU A 205 -14.01 30.81 28.24
C LEU A 205 -14.16 29.28 28.13
N VAL A 206 -13.75 28.72 26.99
CA VAL A 206 -13.94 27.31 26.66
C VAL A 206 -12.81 26.48 27.27
N LYS A 207 -13.17 25.35 27.86
CA LYS A 207 -12.20 24.41 28.44
C LYS A 207 -11.40 23.74 27.32
N GLU A 208 -10.07 23.76 27.43
CA GLU A 208 -9.19 23.19 26.42
C GLU A 208 -9.44 21.69 26.25
N TYR A 209 -9.45 20.92 27.35
CA TYR A 209 -9.77 19.50 27.35
C TYR A 209 -10.81 19.15 28.42
N ALA A 210 -11.75 18.27 28.07
CA ALA A 210 -12.76 17.75 28.98
C ALA A 210 -12.31 16.43 29.62
N THR A 211 -12.79 16.16 30.83
CA THR A 211 -12.52 14.95 31.58
C THR A 211 -13.83 14.25 31.97
N TRP A 212 -13.74 12.99 32.38
CA TRP A 212 -14.91 12.27 32.88
C TRP A 212 -15.56 12.93 34.11
N GLU A 213 -14.79 13.63 34.95
CA GLU A 213 -15.33 14.41 36.07
C GLU A 213 -16.25 15.53 35.59
N ASP A 214 -15.93 16.16 34.45
CA ASP A 214 -16.79 17.21 33.88
C ASP A 214 -18.11 16.63 33.37
N VAL A 215 -18.08 15.43 32.77
CA VAL A 215 -19.29 14.73 32.32
C VAL A 215 -20.18 14.38 33.53
N GLU A 216 -19.61 13.77 34.57
CA GLU A 216 -20.32 13.46 35.82
C GLU A 216 -20.92 14.71 36.46
N TRP A 217 -20.15 15.80 36.46
CA TRP A 217 -20.61 17.07 37.02
C TRP A 217 -21.81 17.63 36.25
N VAL A 218 -21.79 17.60 34.90
CA VAL A 218 -22.95 18.05 34.11
C VAL A 218 -24.16 17.15 34.38
N VAL A 219 -24.00 15.83 34.37
CA VAL A 219 -25.08 14.88 34.65
C VAL A 219 -25.70 15.13 36.04
N ALA A 220 -24.89 15.48 37.04
CA ALA A 220 -25.37 15.78 38.39
C ALA A 220 -26.07 17.16 38.53
N ASN A 221 -25.89 18.08 37.57
CA ASN A 221 -26.34 19.47 37.68
C ASN A 221 -27.41 19.87 36.67
N THR A 222 -28.00 18.93 35.93
CA THR A 222 -29.21 19.16 35.12
C THR A 222 -30.26 18.08 35.37
N ARG A 223 -31.53 18.42 35.15
CA ARG A 223 -32.65 17.47 35.13
C ARG A 223 -32.87 16.86 33.74
N LEU A 224 -32.25 17.42 32.72
CA LEU A 224 -32.38 16.96 31.35
C LEU A 224 -31.50 15.72 31.11
N PRO A 225 -31.96 14.75 30.30
CA PRO A 225 -31.12 13.65 29.87
C PRO A 225 -29.89 14.18 29.12
N VAL A 226 -28.71 13.67 29.49
CA VAL A 226 -27.44 14.01 28.85
C VAL A 226 -27.08 12.94 27.82
N VAL A 227 -26.66 13.39 26.64
CA VAL A 227 -26.18 12.57 25.51
C VAL A 227 -24.73 12.93 25.22
N LEU A 228 -23.84 11.93 25.12
CA LEU A 228 -22.42 12.15 24.83
C LEU A 228 -22.13 11.92 23.35
N LYS A 229 -21.71 12.96 22.63
CA LYS A 229 -21.39 12.96 21.20
C LYS A 229 -19.88 12.93 20.97
N GLY A 230 -19.45 12.11 20.01
CA GLY A 230 -18.04 11.95 19.66
C GLY A 230 -17.45 10.60 20.09
N VAL A 231 -18.30 9.66 20.50
CA VAL A 231 -17.88 8.35 21.01
C VAL A 231 -17.65 7.38 19.83
N LEU A 232 -16.43 6.85 19.71
CA LEU A 232 -16.06 5.88 18.68
C LEU A 232 -15.58 4.52 19.24
N SER A 233 -15.44 4.39 20.57
CA SER A 233 -15.03 3.15 21.25
C SER A 233 -16.16 2.59 22.13
N GLY A 234 -16.15 1.28 22.38
CA GLY A 234 -17.13 0.66 23.29
C GLY A 234 -16.80 0.92 24.76
N GLU A 235 -15.53 1.07 25.07
CA GLU A 235 -14.99 1.37 26.39
C GLU A 235 -15.51 2.73 26.88
N ASP A 236 -15.40 3.76 26.05
CA ASP A 236 -15.90 5.11 26.37
C ASP A 236 -17.43 5.12 26.48
N ALA A 237 -18.12 4.36 25.62
CA ALA A 237 -19.57 4.21 25.69
C ALA A 237 -20.02 3.61 27.03
N LYS A 238 -19.34 2.56 27.49
CA LYS A 238 -19.60 1.95 28.80
C LYS A 238 -19.31 2.93 29.94
N MET A 239 -18.17 3.62 29.89
CA MET A 239 -17.79 4.61 30.88
C MET A 239 -18.81 5.74 31.00
N ALA A 240 -19.37 6.20 29.88
CA ALA A 240 -20.40 7.22 29.84
C ALA A 240 -21.72 6.71 30.48
N VAL A 241 -22.16 5.50 30.13
CA VAL A 241 -23.36 4.88 30.70
C VAL A 241 -23.24 4.71 32.21
N ASP A 242 -22.09 4.21 32.70
CA ASP A 242 -21.83 4.02 34.12
C ASP A 242 -21.88 5.35 34.92
N ARG A 243 -21.76 6.49 34.22
CA ARG A 243 -21.82 7.86 34.77
C ARG A 243 -23.19 8.53 34.60
N GLY A 244 -24.21 7.77 34.20
CA GLY A 244 -25.59 8.24 34.12
C GLY A 244 -25.97 8.95 32.82
N VAL A 245 -25.10 8.94 31.81
CA VAL A 245 -25.42 9.41 30.45
C VAL A 245 -26.58 8.56 29.89
N LYS A 246 -27.57 9.21 29.28
CA LYS A 246 -28.81 8.58 28.78
C LYS A 246 -28.78 8.25 27.29
N GLY A 247 -27.82 8.80 26.55
CA GLY A 247 -27.59 8.44 25.16
C GLY A 247 -26.13 8.52 24.73
N ILE A 248 -25.73 7.63 23.82
CA ILE A 248 -24.42 7.65 23.16
C ILE A 248 -24.61 8.06 21.71
N TYR A 249 -23.91 9.10 21.28
CA TYR A 249 -23.99 9.61 19.92
C TYR A 249 -22.66 9.35 19.20
N VAL A 250 -22.70 8.30 18.37
CA VAL A 250 -21.60 7.84 17.52
C VAL A 250 -21.35 8.87 16.43
N SER A 251 -20.24 9.60 16.56
CA SER A 251 -19.91 10.70 15.68
C SER A 251 -18.40 10.83 15.56
N ASN A 252 -17.91 11.06 14.34
CA ASN A 252 -16.55 11.54 14.06
C ASN A 252 -16.58 12.97 13.49
N HIS A 253 -17.62 13.72 13.86
CA HIS A 253 -17.88 15.09 13.41
C HIS A 253 -17.98 15.24 11.87
N GLY A 254 -18.38 14.16 11.17
CA GLY A 254 -18.45 14.12 9.71
C GLY A 254 -17.09 14.21 9.00
N GLY A 255 -15.99 13.86 9.70
CA GLY A 255 -14.62 13.95 9.22
C GLY A 255 -14.03 15.36 9.24
N ARG A 256 -14.58 16.27 10.06
CA ARG A 256 -14.17 17.68 10.13
C ARG A 256 -13.02 17.95 11.12
N GLU A 257 -12.93 17.16 12.20
CA GLU A 257 -12.04 17.45 13.34
C GLU A 257 -10.74 16.65 13.27
N LEU A 258 -10.83 15.32 13.18
CA LEU A 258 -9.69 14.40 13.08
C LEU A 258 -9.86 13.50 11.86
N ASP A 259 -8.81 13.41 11.04
CA ASP A 259 -8.77 12.52 9.87
C ASP A 259 -8.05 11.21 10.22
N GLY A 260 -8.43 10.11 9.57
CA GLY A 260 -7.91 8.76 9.85
C GLY A 260 -8.66 7.99 10.94
N VAL A 261 -9.80 8.51 11.44
CA VAL A 261 -10.69 7.79 12.37
C VAL A 261 -11.73 6.95 11.62
N PRO A 262 -12.24 5.85 12.21
CA PRO A 262 -13.18 4.95 11.53
C PRO A 262 -14.50 5.64 11.16
N ALA A 263 -15.17 5.10 10.13
CA ALA A 263 -16.52 5.51 9.77
C ALA A 263 -17.52 5.13 10.87
N THR A 264 -18.44 6.03 11.19
CA THR A 264 -19.35 5.88 12.34
C THR A 264 -20.24 4.64 12.25
N ILE A 265 -20.71 4.28 11.05
CA ILE A 265 -21.55 3.09 10.86
C ILE A 265 -20.80 1.77 11.11
N ASP A 266 -19.47 1.74 10.95
CA ASP A 266 -18.70 0.52 11.19
C ASP A 266 -18.46 0.26 12.68
N VAL A 267 -18.35 1.32 13.48
CA VAL A 267 -18.21 1.20 14.94
C VAL A 267 -19.55 1.11 15.67
N LEU A 268 -20.65 1.49 15.02
CA LEU A 268 -21.99 1.48 15.61
C LEU A 268 -22.37 0.13 16.27
N PRO A 269 -22.21 -1.05 15.63
CA PRO A 269 -22.56 -2.32 16.27
C PRO A 269 -21.72 -2.62 17.51
N HIS A 270 -20.47 -2.15 17.55
CA HIS A 270 -19.59 -2.30 18.72
C HIS A 270 -20.12 -1.49 19.90
N ILE A 271 -20.51 -0.24 19.64
CA ILE A 271 -21.03 0.68 20.66
C ILE A 271 -22.39 0.20 21.17
N VAL A 272 -23.30 -0.22 20.28
CA VAL A 272 -24.62 -0.76 20.68
C VAL A 272 -24.49 -1.92 21.66
N ARG A 273 -23.53 -2.82 21.43
CA ARG A 273 -23.25 -3.93 22.34
C ARG A 273 -22.64 -3.49 23.66
N ALA A 274 -21.74 -2.51 23.64
CA ALA A 274 -21.12 -1.99 24.86
C ALA A 274 -22.14 -1.26 25.76
N VAL A 275 -23.11 -0.58 25.14
CA VAL A 275 -24.20 0.12 25.83
C VAL A 275 -25.20 -0.88 26.44
N ASP A 276 -25.39 -2.04 25.81
CA ASP A 276 -26.20 -3.15 26.34
C ASP A 276 -27.62 -2.72 26.75
N GLY A 277 -28.24 -1.85 25.94
CA GLY A 277 -29.59 -1.33 26.17
C GLY A 277 -29.75 -0.37 27.35
N LYS A 278 -28.67 -0.01 28.05
CA LYS A 278 -28.73 0.89 29.22
C LYS A 278 -28.86 2.38 28.87
N ALA A 279 -28.60 2.72 27.61
CA ALA A 279 -28.77 4.06 27.04
C ALA A 279 -29.23 3.95 25.58
N GLU A 280 -29.82 5.01 25.03
CA GLU A 280 -30.12 5.10 23.61
C GLU A 280 -28.82 5.29 22.79
N VAL A 281 -28.78 4.81 21.54
CA VAL A 281 -27.61 4.99 20.66
C VAL A 281 -28.02 5.75 19.40
N TYR A 282 -27.25 6.76 19.03
CA TYR A 282 -27.49 7.60 17.85
C TYR A 282 -26.28 7.61 16.92
N LEU A 283 -26.49 8.00 15.66
CA LEU A 283 -25.42 8.07 14.67
C LEU A 283 -25.52 9.32 13.78
N ASP A 284 -24.39 9.93 13.47
CA ASP A 284 -24.23 10.80 12.29
C ASP A 284 -23.02 10.39 11.45
N GLY A 285 -22.71 11.18 10.41
CA GLY A 285 -21.59 10.94 9.51
C GLY A 285 -21.98 10.05 8.35
N GLY A 286 -22.11 10.63 7.15
CA GLY A 286 -22.29 9.88 5.89
C GLY A 286 -23.71 9.60 5.41
N VAL A 287 -24.75 9.79 6.22
CA VAL A 287 -26.16 9.54 5.84
C VAL A 287 -26.60 10.44 4.67
N ARG A 288 -27.08 9.84 3.57
CA ARG A 288 -27.52 10.56 2.36
C ARG A 288 -28.86 10.08 1.78
N THR A 289 -29.32 8.89 2.13
CA THR A 289 -30.57 8.30 1.62
C THR A 289 -31.39 7.64 2.73
N GLY A 290 -32.68 7.41 2.48
CA GLY A 290 -33.53 6.62 3.39
C GLY A 290 -33.05 5.18 3.59
N THR A 291 -32.31 4.61 2.63
CA THR A 291 -31.67 3.30 2.83
C THR A 291 -30.52 3.35 3.81
N ASP A 292 -29.84 4.49 3.93
CA ASP A 292 -28.78 4.71 4.92
C ASP A 292 -29.35 4.82 6.32
N VAL A 293 -30.50 5.49 6.45
CA VAL A 293 -31.28 5.53 7.69
C VAL A 293 -31.65 4.09 8.11
N LEU A 294 -32.25 3.31 7.20
CA LEU A 294 -32.61 1.91 7.48
C LEU A 294 -31.41 1.06 7.91
N LYS A 295 -30.24 1.26 7.27
CA LYS A 295 -28.99 0.58 7.64
C LYS A 295 -28.59 0.86 9.08
N ALA A 296 -28.53 2.14 9.45
CA ALA A 296 -28.14 2.54 10.80
C ALA A 296 -29.12 2.03 11.87
N LEU A 297 -30.44 2.12 11.61
CA LEU A 297 -31.46 1.67 12.57
C LEU A 297 -31.32 0.18 12.91
N ALA A 298 -31.16 -0.64 11.89
CA ALA A 298 -31.05 -2.08 12.06
C ALA A 298 -29.69 -2.54 12.62
N LEU A 299 -28.66 -1.70 12.55
CA LEU A 299 -27.40 -1.89 13.28
C LEU A 299 -27.49 -1.44 14.74
N GLY A 300 -28.65 -0.91 15.16
CA GLY A 300 -28.97 -0.60 16.55
C GLY A 300 -28.97 0.88 16.90
N ALA A 301 -28.85 1.78 15.92
CA ALA A 301 -29.15 3.18 16.16
C ALA A 301 -30.66 3.37 16.40
N ARG A 302 -31.02 4.22 17.35
CA ARG A 302 -32.40 4.63 17.63
C ARG A 302 -32.86 5.73 16.67
N CYS A 303 -31.95 6.64 16.33
CA CYS A 303 -32.18 7.81 15.48
C CYS A 303 -30.86 8.18 14.80
N VAL A 304 -30.92 8.69 13.57
CA VAL A 304 -29.76 9.24 12.86
C VAL A 304 -29.84 10.77 12.76
N PHE A 305 -28.70 11.42 12.62
CA PHE A 305 -28.62 12.88 12.59
C PHE A 305 -27.94 13.38 11.32
N ILE A 306 -28.52 14.42 10.71
CA ILE A 306 -28.02 15.04 9.47
C ILE A 306 -27.56 16.49 9.71
N GLY A 307 -26.32 16.79 9.32
CA GLY A 307 -25.74 18.14 9.41
C GLY A 307 -25.74 18.85 8.06
N ARG A 308 -24.76 18.51 7.19
CA ARG A 308 -24.63 19.13 5.85
C ARG A 308 -25.93 19.08 5.02
N PRO A 309 -26.70 17.97 4.95
CA PRO A 309 -27.99 17.95 4.25
C PRO A 309 -28.99 18.99 4.74
N ALA A 310 -29.09 19.22 6.05
CA ALA A 310 -29.98 20.26 6.60
C ALA A 310 -29.50 21.66 6.20
N LEU A 311 -28.19 21.91 6.21
CA LEU A 311 -27.62 23.18 5.74
C LEU A 311 -27.84 23.40 4.23
N TRP A 312 -27.80 22.35 3.43
CA TRP A 312 -28.09 22.41 2.01
C TRP A 312 -29.57 22.74 1.74
N GLY A 313 -30.48 22.09 2.46
CA GLY A 313 -31.91 22.43 2.45
C GLY A 313 -32.15 23.89 2.84
N LEU A 314 -31.51 24.33 3.92
CA LEU A 314 -31.60 25.71 4.41
C LEU A 314 -31.11 26.72 3.37
N ALA A 315 -29.97 26.45 2.74
CA ALA A 315 -29.42 27.29 1.67
C ALA A 315 -30.32 27.32 0.42
N HIS A 316 -31.00 26.21 0.14
CA HIS A 316 -31.88 26.12 -1.01
C HIS A 316 -33.12 26.99 -0.84
N ASN A 317 -33.86 26.82 0.26
CA ASN A 317 -35.14 27.51 0.42
C ASN A 317 -35.59 27.63 1.89
N GLY A 318 -34.70 28.04 2.79
CA GLY A 318 -35.08 28.35 4.16
C GLY A 318 -35.67 27.14 4.91
N ALA A 319 -36.77 27.36 5.62
CA ALA A 319 -37.45 26.33 6.41
C ALA A 319 -38.05 25.23 5.51
N GLU A 320 -38.64 25.63 4.38
CA GLU A 320 -39.25 24.72 3.41
C GLU A 320 -38.20 23.79 2.78
N GLY A 321 -36.99 24.29 2.51
CA GLY A 321 -35.92 23.45 1.99
C GLY A 321 -35.41 22.41 3.00
N VAL A 322 -35.36 22.77 4.30
CA VAL A 322 -35.07 21.80 5.38
C VAL A 322 -36.17 20.75 5.50
N GLN A 323 -37.44 21.19 5.44
CA GLN A 323 -38.60 20.29 5.44
C GLN A 323 -38.55 19.30 4.26
N GLN A 324 -38.24 19.77 3.06
CA GLN A 324 -38.13 18.93 1.87
C GLN A 324 -37.02 17.87 1.99
N VAL A 325 -35.86 18.22 2.53
CA VAL A 325 -34.78 17.27 2.82
C VAL A 325 -35.24 16.16 3.76
N LEU A 326 -35.93 16.51 4.85
CA LEU A 326 -36.49 15.55 5.80
C LEU A 326 -37.60 14.70 5.17
N GLN A 327 -38.46 15.30 4.36
CA GLN A 327 -39.52 14.60 3.62
C GLN A 327 -38.95 13.55 2.66
N ILE A 328 -37.92 13.88 1.88
CA ILE A 328 -37.24 12.93 0.99
C ILE A 328 -36.71 11.74 1.78
N LEU A 329 -36.00 11.97 2.89
CA LEU A 329 -35.47 10.89 3.72
C LEU A 329 -36.59 10.04 4.35
N THR A 330 -37.72 10.65 4.72
CA THR A 330 -38.91 9.96 5.24
C THR A 330 -39.51 9.03 4.18
N GLU A 331 -39.74 9.55 2.99
CA GLU A 331 -40.34 8.83 1.87
C GLU A 331 -39.43 7.68 1.41
N GLU A 332 -38.13 7.94 1.26
CA GLU A 332 -37.14 6.92 0.92
C GLU A 332 -37.04 5.85 2.00
N LEU A 333 -37.09 6.20 3.30
CA LEU A 333 -37.07 5.23 4.39
C LEU A 333 -38.32 4.34 4.36
N SER A 334 -39.51 4.94 4.21
CA SER A 334 -40.78 4.21 4.09
C SER A 334 -40.76 3.23 2.92
N GLN A 335 -40.25 3.67 1.76
CA GLN A 335 -40.06 2.80 0.60
C GLN A 335 -39.01 1.71 0.83
N ALA A 336 -37.89 2.03 1.48
CA ALA A 336 -36.84 1.07 1.79
C ALA A 336 -37.34 -0.02 2.75
N MET A 337 -38.11 0.36 3.79
CA MET A 337 -38.74 -0.58 4.72
C MET A 337 -39.73 -1.51 4.02
N ALA A 338 -40.59 -0.94 3.15
CA ALA A 338 -41.54 -1.71 2.37
C ALA A 338 -40.85 -2.73 1.45
N ARG A 339 -39.82 -2.30 0.71
CA ARG A 339 -39.05 -3.15 -0.20
C ARG A 339 -38.19 -4.18 0.55
N ALA A 340 -37.75 -3.85 1.76
CA ALA A 340 -37.03 -4.78 2.62
C ALA A 340 -37.96 -5.80 3.31
N GLY A 341 -39.28 -5.59 3.29
CA GLY A 341 -40.25 -6.43 3.99
C GLY A 341 -40.18 -6.29 5.50
N THR A 342 -39.99 -5.06 6.00
CA THR A 342 -39.90 -4.75 7.43
C THR A 342 -40.74 -3.52 7.80
N TYR A 343 -40.98 -3.36 9.10
CA TYR A 343 -41.60 -2.20 9.75
C TYR A 343 -40.78 -1.84 10.99
N PHE A 344 -40.94 -0.63 11.53
CA PHE A 344 -39.97 -0.02 12.46
C PHE A 344 -39.59 -0.91 13.65
N GLU A 345 -40.57 -1.55 14.31
CA GLU A 345 -40.33 -2.44 15.46
C GLU A 345 -39.61 -3.77 15.12
N ASN A 346 -39.55 -4.14 13.85
CA ASN A 346 -38.93 -5.38 13.36
C ASN A 346 -37.64 -5.11 12.57
N ILE A 347 -37.12 -3.89 12.63
CA ILE A 347 -35.84 -3.56 12.01
C ILE A 347 -34.72 -4.23 12.82
N THR A 348 -34.10 -5.27 12.26
CA THR A 348 -33.01 -6.04 12.89
C THR A 348 -31.86 -6.29 11.93
N THR A 349 -30.73 -6.81 12.41
CA THR A 349 -29.60 -7.16 11.55
C THR A 349 -29.89 -8.30 10.54
N SER A 350 -31.02 -9.01 10.70
CA SER A 350 -31.44 -10.13 9.81
C SER A 350 -31.82 -9.72 8.37
N TYR A 351 -31.91 -8.41 8.14
CA TYR A 351 -32.13 -7.80 6.82
C TYR A 351 -30.83 -7.33 6.17
N PHE A 352 -29.66 -7.68 6.72
CA PHE A 352 -28.37 -7.36 6.12
C PHE A 352 -27.62 -8.56 5.59
N PHE A 353 -27.01 -8.34 4.44
CA PHE A 353 -25.85 -9.07 3.98
C PHE A 353 -24.63 -8.17 4.18
N ASN A 354 -23.71 -8.62 5.02
CA ASN A 354 -22.40 -7.99 5.13
C ASN A 354 -21.35 -9.11 5.28
N GLU A 355 -20.50 -9.26 4.27
CA GLU A 355 -19.39 -10.23 4.24
C GLU A 355 -18.44 -10.06 5.45
N SER A 356 -18.34 -8.87 6.04
CA SER A 356 -17.46 -8.57 7.18
C SER A 356 -18.12 -8.67 8.57
N LEU A 357 -19.46 -8.67 8.66
CA LEU A 357 -20.19 -8.68 9.96
C LEU A 357 -20.52 -10.11 10.44
N VAL A 358 -20.51 -11.08 9.52
CA VAL A 358 -20.56 -12.52 9.84
C VAL A 358 -19.36 -12.91 10.71
N VAL A 359 -18.17 -12.36 10.44
CA VAL A 359 -16.95 -12.59 11.23
C VAL A 359 -17.05 -12.07 12.67
N THR A 360 -17.80 -10.99 12.91
CA THR A 360 -17.90 -10.37 14.25
C THR A 360 -18.99 -10.99 15.12
N LEU A 361 -20.13 -11.38 14.53
CA LEU A 361 -21.21 -12.08 15.26
C LEU A 361 -20.84 -13.53 15.61
N ILE A 362 -19.93 -14.17 14.85
CA ILE A 362 -19.40 -15.49 15.16
C ILE A 362 -18.37 -15.45 16.30
N LYS A 363 -17.61 -14.35 16.46
CA LYS A 363 -16.60 -14.22 17.53
C LYS A 363 -17.19 -13.95 18.93
N GLN A 364 -18.38 -13.35 19.04
CA GLN A 364 -18.96 -12.97 20.35
C GLN A 364 -19.73 -14.07 21.08
N ARG A 365 -19.97 -15.23 20.44
CA ARG A 365 -20.61 -16.38 21.11
C ARG A 365 -19.68 -17.15 22.08
N ASN A 366 -18.41 -16.76 22.19
CA ASN A 366 -17.40 -17.47 22.99
C ASN A 366 -17.06 -16.84 24.36
N VAL A 367 -17.76 -15.79 24.83
CA VAL A 367 -17.38 -15.08 26.08
C VAL A 367 -18.42 -15.18 27.23
N SER A 368 -19.64 -15.70 27.04
CA SER A 368 -20.61 -15.83 28.16
C SER A 368 -20.93 -17.30 28.52
N LYS A 369 -20.00 -18.00 29.16
CA LYS A 369 -20.30 -19.22 29.94
C LYS A 369 -19.59 -19.18 31.28
N LYS A 370 -20.16 -18.43 32.22
CA LYS A 370 -20.04 -18.64 33.67
C LYS A 370 -21.13 -17.81 34.37
N GLU A 371 -21.75 -18.42 35.38
CA GLU A 371 -22.84 -17.89 36.24
C GLU A 371 -24.24 -17.86 35.56
N GLU A 372 -25.34 -18.32 36.13
CA GLU A 372 -25.64 -19.05 37.36
C GLU A 372 -27.07 -19.65 37.24
N GLN A 373 -27.38 -20.59 38.12
CA GLN A 373 -28.62 -21.36 38.24
C GLN A 373 -29.83 -20.51 38.64
N CYS A 374 -31.03 -20.74 38.06
CA CYS A 374 -32.23 -21.15 38.81
C CYS A 374 -33.52 -21.28 37.96
N THR A 375 -34.32 -22.28 38.32
CA THR A 375 -35.77 -22.50 38.13
C THR A 375 -36.35 -23.20 36.88
N ARG A 376 -37.15 -24.23 37.21
CA ARG A 376 -38.05 -25.16 36.48
C ARG A 376 -38.94 -24.46 35.44
N GLY A 377 -39.50 -25.11 34.42
CA GLY A 377 -39.71 -26.52 34.05
C GLY A 377 -40.57 -26.51 32.76
N ASP A 378 -40.72 -27.67 32.12
CA ASP A 378 -41.57 -27.90 30.93
C ASP A 378 -41.05 -27.39 29.57
N LEU A 379 -39.93 -27.97 29.11
CA LEU A 379 -39.54 -27.93 27.68
C LEU A 379 -38.61 -29.09 27.26
N VAL A 380 -38.51 -30.14 28.08
CA VAL A 380 -37.47 -31.18 27.96
C VAL A 380 -37.65 -32.08 26.74
N THR A 381 -38.89 -32.31 26.28
CA THR A 381 -39.15 -33.28 25.20
C THR A 381 -38.98 -32.69 23.80
N ILE A 382 -39.19 -31.38 23.62
CA ILE A 382 -39.05 -30.68 22.32
C ILE A 382 -37.61 -30.15 22.14
N ARG A 383 -36.94 -29.76 23.23
CA ARG A 383 -35.52 -29.36 23.19
C ARG A 383 -34.60 -30.52 22.80
N LEU A 384 -34.83 -31.77 23.21
CA LEU A 384 -33.93 -32.88 22.85
C LEU A 384 -33.92 -33.23 21.36
N LEU A 385 -35.07 -33.13 20.65
CA LEU A 385 -35.12 -33.37 19.20
C LEU A 385 -34.50 -32.22 18.39
N LEU A 386 -34.75 -30.96 18.80
CA LEU A 386 -34.17 -29.79 18.12
C LEU A 386 -32.70 -29.58 18.46
N ILE A 387 -32.24 -30.03 19.63
CA ILE A 387 -30.81 -30.07 19.99
C ILE A 387 -30.09 -31.14 19.18
N LEU A 388 -30.70 -32.30 18.88
CA LEU A 388 -30.07 -33.27 17.99
C LEU A 388 -29.95 -32.76 16.54
N VAL A 389 -30.99 -32.12 16.01
CA VAL A 389 -30.97 -31.56 14.64
C VAL A 389 -30.08 -30.31 14.55
N GLY A 390 -30.03 -29.49 15.61
CA GLY A 390 -29.17 -28.32 15.72
C GLY A 390 -27.70 -28.64 16.00
N LEU A 391 -27.39 -29.71 16.76
CA LEU A 391 -26.02 -30.17 16.98
C LEU A 391 -25.43 -30.82 15.73
N VAL A 392 -26.24 -31.49 14.91
CA VAL A 392 -25.79 -32.05 13.62
C VAL A 392 -25.52 -30.93 12.59
N ALA A 393 -26.25 -29.80 12.65
CA ALA A 393 -26.04 -28.67 11.74
C ALA A 393 -24.91 -27.71 12.19
N ILE A 394 -24.68 -27.55 13.51
CA ILE A 394 -23.57 -26.73 14.05
C ILE A 394 -22.22 -27.46 13.97
N ALA A 395 -22.22 -28.79 13.81
CA ALA A 395 -21.02 -29.58 13.57
C ALA A 395 -20.46 -29.48 12.13
N MET A 396 -21.06 -28.71 11.22
CA MET A 396 -20.71 -28.72 9.79
C MET A 396 -20.04 -27.44 9.24
N ALA A 397 -19.55 -26.51 10.07
CA ALA A 397 -18.95 -25.26 9.55
C ALA A 397 -17.69 -24.75 10.28
N GLN A 398 -17.07 -25.52 11.16
CA GLN A 398 -15.70 -25.23 11.62
C GLN A 398 -14.88 -26.50 11.50
N VAL A 399 -13.77 -26.43 10.76
CA VAL A 399 -12.83 -27.54 10.62
C VAL A 399 -12.28 -27.85 12.01
N SER A 400 -12.54 -29.05 12.51
CA SER A 400 -12.06 -29.46 13.82
C SER A 400 -10.53 -29.57 13.83
N GLU A 401 -9.90 -29.40 15.00
CA GLU A 401 -8.44 -29.58 15.12
C GLU A 401 -7.98 -30.96 14.61
N ARG A 402 -8.79 -32.01 14.81
CA ARG A 402 -8.51 -33.35 14.28
C ARG A 402 -8.56 -33.41 12.75
N GLU A 403 -9.50 -32.71 12.12
CA GLU A 403 -9.58 -32.64 10.66
C GLU A 403 -8.42 -31.84 10.07
N LEU A 404 -8.00 -30.76 10.75
CA LEU A 404 -6.80 -30.00 10.39
C LEU A 404 -5.52 -30.82 10.58
N GLU A 405 -5.37 -31.54 11.69
CA GLU A 405 -4.25 -32.46 11.91
C GLU A 405 -4.18 -33.53 10.82
N ALA A 406 -5.32 -34.11 10.44
CA ALA A 406 -5.40 -35.08 9.36
C ALA A 406 -5.08 -34.46 7.98
N ALA A 407 -5.55 -33.22 7.72
CA ALA A 407 -5.26 -32.51 6.48
C ALA A 407 -3.77 -32.15 6.35
N VAL A 408 -3.16 -31.67 7.43
CA VAL A 408 -1.72 -31.39 7.53
C VAL A 408 -0.93 -32.69 7.35
N ALA A 409 -1.30 -33.78 8.04
CA ALA A 409 -0.60 -35.07 7.90
C ALA A 409 -0.64 -35.60 6.45
N ARG A 410 -1.81 -35.53 5.79
CA ARG A 410 -1.94 -35.92 4.37
C ARG A 410 -1.11 -35.03 3.44
N ALA A 411 -1.12 -33.72 3.67
CA ALA A 411 -0.34 -32.77 2.88
C ALA A 411 1.16 -32.99 3.05
N THR A 412 1.64 -33.14 4.29
CA THR A 412 3.04 -33.45 4.60
C THR A 412 3.48 -34.75 3.94
N LEU A 413 2.70 -35.84 4.06
CA LEU A 413 3.01 -37.11 3.40
C LEU A 413 3.05 -36.98 1.87
N SER A 414 2.15 -36.18 1.29
CA SER A 414 2.14 -35.95 -0.16
C SER A 414 3.40 -35.22 -0.64
N VAL A 415 3.81 -34.18 0.10
CA VAL A 415 5.02 -33.41 -0.18
C VAL A 415 6.26 -34.28 0.03
N ASP A 416 6.37 -34.98 1.16
CA ASP A 416 7.53 -35.82 1.48
C ASP A 416 7.69 -36.99 0.52
N ARG A 417 6.58 -37.57 0.06
CA ARG A 417 6.65 -38.59 -1.01
C ARG A 417 7.18 -38.00 -2.32
N ALA A 418 6.74 -36.80 -2.70
CA ALA A 418 7.25 -36.13 -3.90
C ALA A 418 8.75 -35.82 -3.77
N ILE A 419 9.21 -35.44 -2.57
CA ILE A 419 10.64 -35.27 -2.25
C ILE A 419 11.39 -36.59 -2.45
N GLN A 420 10.90 -37.69 -1.85
CA GLN A 420 11.56 -38.99 -1.95
C GLN A 420 11.60 -39.50 -3.39
N GLU A 421 10.51 -39.36 -4.14
CA GLU A 421 10.45 -39.74 -5.57
C GLU A 421 11.48 -38.93 -6.39
N GLU A 422 11.65 -37.64 -6.08
CA GLU A 422 12.66 -36.78 -6.71
C GLU A 422 14.09 -37.20 -6.35
N GLU A 423 14.36 -37.52 -5.08
CA GLU A 423 15.67 -38.04 -4.62
C GLU A 423 16.00 -39.42 -5.21
N ASP A 424 15.03 -40.33 -5.29
CA ASP A 424 15.22 -41.66 -5.87
C ASP A 424 15.50 -41.57 -7.38
N LEU A 425 14.82 -40.65 -8.09
CA LEU A 425 15.08 -40.36 -9.50
C LEU A 425 16.46 -39.72 -9.71
N PHE A 426 16.89 -38.84 -8.79
CA PHE A 426 18.21 -38.22 -8.80
C PHE A 426 19.33 -39.25 -8.62
N VAL A 427 19.18 -40.19 -7.68
CA VAL A 427 20.14 -41.29 -7.47
C VAL A 427 20.21 -42.23 -8.68
N ALA A 428 19.10 -42.39 -9.41
CA ALA A 428 19.02 -43.25 -10.59
C ALA A 428 19.49 -42.58 -11.90
N ALA A 429 19.58 -41.25 -11.96
CA ALA A 429 19.97 -40.49 -13.14
C ALA A 429 21.45 -40.10 -13.09
N SER A 430 22.30 -40.77 -13.88
CA SER A 430 23.61 -40.21 -14.22
C SER A 430 23.37 -39.02 -15.16
N ASP A 431 23.59 -37.80 -14.66
CA ASP A 431 23.58 -36.54 -15.42
C ASP A 431 22.18 -35.89 -15.61
N ASP A 432 21.59 -35.38 -14.52
CA ASP A 432 20.31 -34.65 -14.51
C ASP A 432 20.35 -33.33 -15.31
N ASP A 433 21.55 -32.80 -15.58
CA ASP A 433 21.78 -31.54 -16.29
C ASP A 433 21.47 -31.62 -17.80
N ALA A 434 21.28 -32.83 -18.34
CA ALA A 434 20.97 -33.06 -19.76
C ALA A 434 19.47 -32.95 -20.10
N ARG A 435 18.58 -32.89 -19.10
CA ARG A 435 17.11 -32.89 -19.31
C ARG A 435 16.48 -31.49 -19.38
N VAL A 436 17.20 -30.46 -18.95
CA VAL A 436 16.78 -29.05 -19.03
C VAL A 436 17.37 -28.44 -20.30
N SER A 437 16.58 -27.67 -21.05
CA SER A 437 17.13 -26.96 -22.22
C SER A 437 18.29 -26.02 -21.81
N PRO A 438 19.30 -25.78 -22.67
CA PRO A 438 20.39 -24.85 -22.36
C PRO A 438 19.91 -23.47 -21.89
N ALA A 439 18.91 -22.91 -22.58
CA ALA A 439 18.30 -21.64 -22.19
C ALA A 439 17.50 -21.74 -20.88
N GLY A 440 16.86 -22.89 -20.61
CA GLY A 440 16.19 -23.18 -19.34
C GLY A 440 17.15 -23.25 -18.16
N ARG A 441 18.36 -23.81 -18.35
CA ARG A 441 19.41 -23.85 -17.31
C ARG A 441 19.87 -22.44 -16.95
N LEU A 442 20.13 -21.60 -17.96
CA LEU A 442 20.49 -20.20 -17.76
C LEU A 442 19.38 -19.41 -17.05
N LEU A 443 18.12 -19.63 -17.40
CA LEU A 443 16.98 -19.02 -16.69
C LEU A 443 16.89 -19.48 -15.24
N ALA A 444 17.22 -20.74 -14.95
CA ALA A 444 17.18 -21.27 -13.60
C ALA A 444 18.36 -20.78 -12.74
N MET A 445 19.55 -20.62 -13.32
CA MET A 445 20.68 -19.93 -12.69
C MET A 445 20.31 -18.49 -12.33
N PHE A 446 19.65 -17.77 -13.24
CA PHE A 446 19.17 -16.40 -13.03
C PHE A 446 18.18 -16.26 -11.85
N ARG A 447 17.45 -17.32 -11.49
CA ARG A 447 16.39 -17.30 -10.46
C ARG A 447 16.60 -18.35 -9.37
N LYS A 448 17.84 -18.76 -9.13
CA LYS A 448 18.18 -19.85 -8.21
C LYS A 448 17.64 -19.55 -6.81
N SER A 449 17.02 -20.55 -6.17
CA SER A 449 16.57 -20.45 -4.78
C SER A 449 17.77 -20.48 -3.83
N LYS A 450 17.88 -19.46 -2.96
CA LYS A 450 18.83 -19.48 -1.84
C LYS A 450 18.55 -20.68 -0.91
N PRO A 451 19.56 -21.24 -0.23
CA PRO A 451 19.36 -22.37 0.70
C PRO A 451 18.25 -22.14 1.73
N GLU A 452 18.14 -20.92 2.28
CA GLU A 452 17.17 -20.50 3.29
C GLU A 452 15.73 -20.42 2.75
N ALA A 453 15.56 -20.24 1.43
CA ALA A 453 14.26 -20.20 0.77
C ALA A 453 13.59 -21.58 0.68
N ARG A 454 14.38 -22.66 0.61
CA ARG A 454 13.91 -24.05 0.39
C ARG A 454 12.99 -24.57 1.52
N PRO A 455 13.34 -24.49 2.81
CA PRO A 455 12.45 -24.94 3.88
C PRO A 455 11.15 -24.12 3.97
N ILE A 456 11.21 -22.85 3.54
CA ILE A 456 10.04 -21.96 3.46
C ILE A 456 9.12 -22.38 2.32
N ALA A 457 9.67 -22.67 1.14
CA ALA A 457 8.92 -23.21 0.01
C ALA A 457 8.22 -24.54 0.37
N ARG A 458 8.94 -25.47 1.03
CA ARG A 458 8.35 -26.73 1.52
C ARG A 458 7.15 -26.49 2.42
N SER A 459 7.29 -25.57 3.38
CA SER A 459 6.22 -25.23 4.33
C SER A 459 5.00 -24.63 3.62
N ALA A 460 5.23 -23.78 2.61
CA ALA A 460 4.18 -23.19 1.80
C ALA A 460 3.41 -24.24 1.00
N GLU A 461 4.11 -25.18 0.36
CA GLU A 461 3.52 -26.27 -0.40
C GLU A 461 2.57 -27.13 0.44
N ILE A 462 2.97 -27.44 1.68
CA ILE A 462 2.12 -28.16 2.63
C ILE A 462 0.85 -27.34 2.94
N LEU A 463 0.98 -26.05 3.23
CA LEU A 463 -0.16 -25.18 3.56
C LEU A 463 -1.08 -24.92 2.35
N GLU A 464 -0.56 -24.89 1.13
CA GLU A 464 -1.35 -24.81 -0.10
C GLU A 464 -2.16 -26.08 -0.33
N ASP A 465 -1.58 -27.26 -0.06
CA ASP A 465 -2.29 -28.53 -0.15
C ASP A 465 -3.36 -28.67 0.95
N VAL A 466 -3.10 -28.16 2.15
CA VAL A 466 -4.13 -28.01 3.19
C VAL A 466 -5.25 -27.09 2.68
N THR A 467 -4.91 -25.90 2.19
CA THR A 467 -5.90 -24.94 1.67
C THR A 467 -6.73 -25.53 0.53
N SER A 468 -6.11 -26.32 -0.35
CA SER A 468 -6.78 -27.01 -1.45
C SER A 468 -7.76 -28.08 -0.95
N GLN A 469 -7.36 -28.87 0.06
CA GLN A 469 -8.26 -29.82 0.70
C GLN A 469 -9.47 -29.11 1.32
N LEU A 470 -9.23 -28.00 2.01
CA LEU A 470 -10.27 -27.22 2.67
C LEU A 470 -11.27 -26.61 1.67
N THR A 471 -10.75 -26.02 0.60
CA THR A 471 -11.54 -25.42 -0.48
C THR A 471 -12.45 -26.47 -1.16
N ARG A 472 -11.97 -27.70 -1.36
CA ARG A 472 -12.78 -28.81 -1.93
C ARG A 472 -13.95 -29.22 -1.04
N THR A 473 -13.83 -29.03 0.27
CA THR A 473 -14.91 -29.27 1.23
C THR A 473 -15.86 -28.08 1.42
N GLY A 474 -15.77 -27.06 0.56
CA GLY A 474 -16.69 -25.93 0.53
C GLY A 474 -16.36 -24.80 1.51
N GLN A 475 -15.17 -24.81 2.11
CA GLN A 475 -14.73 -23.79 3.05
C GLN A 475 -14.27 -22.50 2.35
N THR A 476 -14.43 -21.40 3.06
CA THR A 476 -14.25 -20.02 2.60
C THR A 476 -12.98 -19.38 3.18
N ASP A 477 -12.65 -18.15 2.77
CA ASP A 477 -11.49 -17.42 3.30
C ASP A 477 -11.58 -17.19 4.82
N ASP A 478 -12.79 -17.13 5.40
CA ASP A 478 -13.00 -17.03 6.85
C ASP A 478 -12.57 -18.30 7.58
N ASP A 479 -12.81 -19.47 6.97
CA ASP A 479 -12.42 -20.78 7.53
C ASP A 479 -10.90 -20.96 7.51
N PHE A 480 -10.19 -20.39 6.52
CA PHE A 480 -8.73 -20.41 6.49
C PHE A 480 -8.12 -19.62 7.65
N SER A 481 -8.77 -18.53 8.07
CA SER A 481 -8.32 -17.73 9.21
C SER A 481 -8.41 -18.54 10.52
N ALA A 482 -9.52 -19.26 10.74
CA ALA A 482 -9.65 -20.15 11.91
C ALA A 482 -8.66 -21.32 11.86
N ALA A 483 -8.44 -21.91 10.68
CA ALA A 483 -7.45 -22.97 10.48
C ALA A 483 -6.01 -22.51 10.75
N SER A 484 -5.72 -21.23 10.54
CA SER A 484 -4.40 -20.66 10.78
C SER A 484 -4.05 -20.54 12.28
N ASP A 485 -5.04 -20.49 13.16
CA ASP A 485 -4.84 -20.45 14.61
C ASP A 485 -4.61 -21.86 15.21
N SER A 486 -4.73 -22.93 14.42
CA SER A 486 -4.48 -24.30 14.85
C SER A 486 -3.03 -24.55 15.25
N ALA A 487 -2.80 -25.48 16.18
CA ALA A 487 -1.44 -25.91 16.52
C ALA A 487 -0.83 -26.75 15.40
N ALA A 488 -1.66 -27.53 14.68
CA ALA A 488 -1.23 -28.35 13.56
C ALA A 488 -0.61 -27.54 12.42
N THR A 489 -1.25 -26.44 12.02
CA THR A 489 -0.78 -25.57 10.94
C THR A 489 0.44 -24.76 11.36
N ARG A 490 0.46 -24.21 12.59
CA ARG A 490 1.63 -23.51 13.14
C ARG A 490 2.88 -24.40 13.25
N ARG A 491 2.70 -25.71 13.46
CA ARG A 491 3.82 -26.66 13.50
C ARG A 491 4.56 -26.78 12.17
N VAL A 492 3.88 -26.55 11.04
CA VAL A 492 4.48 -26.64 9.69
C VAL A 492 5.64 -25.67 9.53
N CYS A 493 5.52 -24.43 10.04
CA CYS A 493 6.58 -23.42 9.98
C CYS A 493 7.52 -23.41 11.21
N THR A 494 7.60 -24.51 11.98
CA THR A 494 8.41 -24.51 13.22
C THR A 494 9.90 -24.28 12.99
N ASN A 495 10.39 -24.74 11.84
CA ASN A 495 11.79 -24.69 11.45
C ASN A 495 12.05 -23.59 10.39
N THR A 496 11.17 -22.59 10.28
CA THR A 496 11.36 -21.45 9.37
C THR A 496 11.49 -20.16 10.15
N GLU A 497 12.23 -19.20 9.58
CA GLU A 497 12.43 -17.87 10.19
C GLU A 497 11.21 -16.94 10.03
N LEU A 498 10.03 -17.49 9.69
CA LEU A 498 8.77 -16.76 9.49
C LEU A 498 7.99 -16.51 10.78
N ARG A 499 8.60 -16.75 11.95
CA ARG A 499 7.97 -16.58 13.26
C ARG A 499 7.96 -15.12 13.69
N ALA A 500 7.02 -14.77 14.56
CA ALA A 500 7.00 -13.46 15.22
C ALA A 500 8.30 -13.27 16.01
N ILE A 501 9.23 -12.52 15.45
CA ILE A 501 10.43 -12.07 16.15
C ILE A 501 10.08 -10.84 16.97
N ARG A 502 10.65 -10.73 18.17
CA ARG A 502 10.70 -9.45 18.87
C ARG A 502 12.03 -8.83 18.53
N CYS A 503 12.04 -7.55 18.16
CA CYS A 503 13.29 -6.83 18.11
C CYS A 503 13.94 -6.87 19.50
N PRO A 504 15.27 -7.05 19.59
CA PRO A 504 15.97 -7.01 20.87
C PRO A 504 15.53 -5.77 21.67
N GLN A 505 15.18 -5.96 22.96
CA GLN A 505 14.81 -4.86 23.87
C GLN A 505 15.94 -3.80 23.89
N PRO A 506 15.61 -2.51 24.04
CA PRO A 506 16.52 -1.43 23.70
C PRO A 506 17.68 -1.35 24.69
N ASP A 507 18.86 -1.82 24.27
CA ASP A 507 20.07 -1.08 24.57
C ASP A 507 19.99 0.23 23.75
N PRO A 508 20.26 1.42 24.32
CA PRO A 508 20.41 2.67 23.56
C PRO A 508 21.32 2.56 22.32
N ALA A 509 22.17 1.54 22.25
CA ALA A 509 23.00 1.18 21.10
C ALA A 509 22.31 0.33 19.99
N VAL A 510 21.05 -0.10 20.15
CA VAL A 510 20.29 -0.81 19.10
C VAL A 510 19.76 0.19 18.07
N ARG A 511 20.12 0.21 16.78
CA ARG A 511 21.34 -0.12 16.02
C ARG A 511 21.43 1.04 15.03
N GLU A 512 22.52 1.81 15.05
CA GLU A 512 22.76 2.96 14.13
C GLU A 512 22.68 2.56 12.65
N PHE A 513 22.84 1.26 12.38
CA PHE A 513 22.85 0.65 11.06
C PHE A 513 21.71 -0.36 10.88
N ARG A 514 21.27 -0.50 9.63
CA ARG A 514 20.31 -1.52 9.20
C ARG A 514 20.93 -2.93 9.31
N SER A 515 20.13 -3.92 9.71
CA SER A 515 20.54 -5.33 9.54
C SER A 515 20.75 -5.66 8.06
N VAL A 516 21.45 -6.75 7.76
CA VAL A 516 21.70 -7.15 6.37
C VAL A 516 20.43 -7.71 5.72
N ASP A 517 19.61 -8.40 6.50
CA ASP A 517 18.35 -9.02 6.05
C ASP A 517 17.12 -8.10 6.12
N GLY A 518 17.29 -6.84 6.51
CA GLY A 518 16.21 -5.84 6.62
C GLY A 518 15.29 -5.99 7.85
N ARG A 519 15.47 -7.01 8.69
CA ARG A 519 14.67 -7.18 9.93
C ARG A 519 14.79 -5.99 10.88
N CYS A 520 13.74 -5.77 11.66
CA CYS A 520 13.68 -4.69 12.65
C CYS A 520 13.86 -3.28 12.08
N ASN A 521 13.64 -3.09 10.77
CA ASN A 521 13.41 -1.75 10.24
C ASN A 521 12.17 -1.15 10.92
N ASN A 522 11.05 -1.87 10.83
CA ASN A 522 9.85 -1.58 11.59
C ASN A 522 9.93 -2.29 12.96
N LEU A 523 9.73 -1.56 14.05
CA LEU A 523 9.91 -2.12 15.40
C LEU A 523 8.70 -2.93 15.87
N ASP A 524 7.50 -2.57 15.41
CA ASP A 524 6.25 -3.26 15.74
C ASP A 524 5.97 -4.46 14.83
N ASN A 525 6.45 -4.39 13.59
CA ASN A 525 6.31 -5.42 12.57
C ASN A 525 7.69 -5.80 11.99
N PRO A 526 8.55 -6.51 12.75
CA PRO A 526 9.97 -6.66 12.42
C PRO A 526 10.32 -7.37 11.10
N LEU A 527 9.35 -8.06 10.49
CA LEU A 527 9.53 -8.77 9.21
C LEU A 527 9.09 -7.94 7.99
N TRP A 528 8.47 -6.77 8.19
CA TRP A 528 8.06 -5.93 7.07
C TRP A 528 9.27 -5.43 6.27
N GLY A 529 9.32 -5.78 4.99
CA GLY A 529 10.43 -5.49 4.10
C GLY A 529 11.69 -6.33 4.31
N ALA A 530 11.69 -7.31 5.22
CA ALA A 530 12.82 -8.22 5.39
C ALA A 530 12.96 -9.20 4.22
N ALA A 531 14.17 -9.73 4.03
CA ALA A 531 14.43 -10.79 3.06
C ALA A 531 13.75 -12.10 3.44
N ILE A 532 13.56 -12.97 2.44
CA ILE A 532 12.95 -14.30 2.59
C ILE A 532 11.53 -14.19 3.18
N GLN A 533 10.73 -13.28 2.63
CA GLN A 533 9.34 -13.02 3.05
C GLN A 533 8.36 -13.13 1.86
N PRO A 534 7.08 -13.44 2.10
CA PRO A 534 6.07 -13.36 1.05
C PRO A 534 5.89 -11.91 0.57
N MET A 535 5.79 -11.71 -0.74
CA MET A 535 5.38 -10.41 -1.29
C MET A 535 3.96 -10.04 -0.85
N LYS A 536 3.71 -8.74 -0.62
CA LYS A 536 2.36 -8.27 -0.24
C LYS A 536 1.41 -8.24 -1.45
N ARG A 537 0.10 -8.36 -1.19
CA ARG A 537 -0.95 -8.35 -2.21
C ARG A 537 -1.76 -7.06 -2.13
N LEU A 538 -1.83 -6.31 -3.22
CA LEU A 538 -2.74 -5.14 -3.34
C LEU A 538 -4.16 -5.55 -3.75
N LEU A 539 -4.30 -6.67 -4.45
CA LEU A 539 -5.57 -7.29 -4.84
C LEU A 539 -5.52 -8.79 -4.53
N ARG A 540 -6.69 -9.38 -4.28
CA ARG A 540 -6.81 -10.84 -4.07
C ARG A 540 -6.33 -11.59 -5.33
N PRO A 541 -5.50 -12.66 -5.17
CA PRO A 541 -5.01 -13.42 -6.32
C PRO A 541 -6.14 -14.18 -7.03
N GLN A 542 -6.03 -14.28 -8.36
CA GLN A 542 -6.94 -15.02 -9.22
C GLN A 542 -6.27 -16.30 -9.75
N TYR A 543 -6.55 -17.40 -9.06
CA TYR A 543 -6.17 -18.76 -9.44
C TYR A 543 -7.38 -19.53 -9.96
N ALA A 544 -7.16 -20.46 -10.90
CA ALA A 544 -8.21 -21.27 -11.53
C ALA A 544 -8.97 -22.14 -10.51
N ASP A 545 -8.26 -22.71 -9.54
CA ASP A 545 -8.80 -23.51 -8.44
C ASP A 545 -9.07 -22.67 -7.18
N SER A 546 -8.99 -21.34 -7.30
CA SER A 546 -9.02 -20.40 -6.17
C SER A 546 -7.91 -20.54 -5.13
N VAL A 547 -6.92 -21.41 -5.31
CA VAL A 547 -5.86 -21.62 -4.32
C VAL A 547 -4.48 -21.36 -4.91
N GLN A 548 -4.12 -22.09 -5.96
CA GLN A 548 -2.74 -22.09 -6.47
C GLN A 548 -2.63 -22.35 -7.99
N ALA A 549 -3.60 -23.01 -8.62
CA ALA A 549 -3.52 -23.37 -10.03
C ALA A 549 -3.57 -22.11 -10.91
N PRO A 550 -2.56 -21.82 -11.76
CA PRO A 550 -2.57 -20.65 -12.62
C PRO A 550 -3.82 -20.60 -13.52
N ARG A 551 -4.31 -19.39 -13.81
CA ARG A 551 -5.46 -19.23 -14.71
C ARG A 551 -5.12 -19.66 -16.14
N VAL A 552 -5.97 -20.50 -16.72
CA VAL A 552 -5.90 -20.92 -18.13
C VAL A 552 -7.18 -20.56 -18.91
N ARG A 553 -8.19 -20.06 -18.20
CA ARG A 553 -9.47 -19.60 -18.75
C ARG A 553 -9.78 -18.19 -18.27
N GLY A 554 -10.38 -17.41 -19.16
CA GLY A 554 -10.86 -16.06 -18.91
C GLY A 554 -12.31 -16.03 -18.44
N ARG A 555 -12.88 -14.82 -18.46
CA ARG A 555 -14.28 -14.56 -18.18
C ARG A 555 -15.18 -15.35 -19.13
N GLY A 556 -16.22 -15.98 -18.58
CA GLY A 556 -17.14 -16.81 -19.38
C GLY A 556 -16.58 -18.19 -19.76
N GLY A 557 -15.39 -18.56 -19.27
CA GLY A 557 -14.82 -19.89 -19.45
C GLY A 557 -14.04 -20.11 -20.75
N ALA A 558 -13.88 -19.07 -21.58
CA ALA A 558 -13.03 -19.11 -22.77
C ALA A 558 -11.58 -19.41 -22.40
N ALA A 559 -10.84 -20.13 -23.25
CA ALA A 559 -9.41 -20.34 -23.05
C ALA A 559 -8.66 -19.00 -23.16
N LEU A 560 -7.67 -18.77 -22.31
CA LEU A 560 -6.76 -17.64 -22.47
C LEU A 560 -5.79 -17.92 -23.62
N PRO A 561 -5.37 -16.90 -24.40
CA PRO A 561 -4.32 -17.07 -25.40
C PRO A 561 -3.03 -17.53 -24.74
N SER A 562 -2.20 -18.28 -25.47
CA SER A 562 -0.86 -18.60 -24.96
C SER A 562 -0.07 -17.32 -24.71
N ALA A 563 0.77 -17.29 -23.67
CA ALA A 563 1.65 -16.16 -23.42
C ALA A 563 2.58 -15.87 -24.63
N ARG A 564 2.98 -16.91 -25.38
CA ARG A 564 3.76 -16.76 -26.61
C ARG A 564 2.96 -16.13 -27.74
N GLU A 565 1.69 -16.50 -27.89
CA GLU A 565 0.79 -15.92 -28.88
C GLU A 565 0.59 -14.42 -28.67
N VAL A 566 0.38 -14.03 -27.41
CA VAL A 566 0.32 -12.61 -27.03
C VAL A 566 1.65 -11.93 -27.37
N SER A 567 2.78 -12.56 -27.06
CA SER A 567 4.11 -12.01 -27.33
C SER A 567 4.37 -11.73 -28.81
N PHE A 568 4.29 -12.73 -29.70
CA PHE A 568 4.63 -12.47 -31.11
C PHE A 568 3.58 -11.61 -31.84
N THR A 569 2.37 -11.50 -31.31
CA THR A 569 1.31 -10.66 -31.89
C THR A 569 1.44 -9.19 -31.43
N LEU A 570 1.75 -8.97 -30.15
CA LEU A 570 1.74 -7.65 -29.51
C LEU A 570 3.13 -7.03 -29.32
N HIS A 571 4.17 -7.84 -29.11
CA HIS A 571 5.52 -7.41 -28.77
C HIS A 571 6.50 -7.61 -29.94
N GLU A 572 6.17 -7.01 -31.08
CA GLU A 572 6.99 -7.03 -32.30
C GLU A 572 8.34 -6.31 -32.09
N ASP A 573 9.37 -6.66 -32.88
CA ASP A 573 10.67 -5.95 -32.89
C ASP A 573 10.59 -4.73 -33.81
N MET A 574 10.04 -3.62 -33.29
CA MET A 574 10.04 -2.32 -33.96
C MET A 574 10.99 -1.39 -33.21
N ARG A 575 12.04 -0.95 -33.90
CA ARG A 575 13.15 -0.22 -33.27
C ARG A 575 12.93 1.28 -33.39
N THR A 576 12.53 1.88 -32.28
CA THR A 576 12.42 3.32 -32.13
C THR A 576 13.06 3.72 -30.82
N THR A 577 14.04 4.61 -30.86
CA THR A 577 14.79 5.00 -29.67
C THR A 577 14.20 6.23 -28.99
N SER A 578 14.50 6.39 -27.70
CA SER A 578 14.27 7.65 -27.00
C SER A 578 15.03 8.79 -27.67
N THR A 579 14.43 9.98 -27.67
CA THR A 579 15.05 11.21 -28.21
C THR A 579 15.59 12.11 -27.11
N VAL A 580 15.40 11.75 -25.84
CA VAL A 580 15.72 12.60 -24.69
C VAL A 580 16.50 11.90 -23.58
N ASN A 581 16.37 10.58 -23.43
CA ASN A 581 16.95 9.85 -22.31
C ASN A 581 18.04 8.86 -22.75
N THR A 582 19.04 8.67 -21.89
CA THR A 582 20.16 7.75 -22.13
C THR A 582 19.81 6.31 -21.74
N HIS A 583 20.62 5.37 -22.19
CA HIS A 583 20.49 3.95 -21.87
C HIS A 583 20.70 3.65 -20.38
N LEU A 584 21.21 4.62 -19.60
CA LEU A 584 21.26 4.51 -18.14
C LEU A 584 19.90 4.45 -17.47
N VAL A 585 18.81 4.98 -18.05
CA VAL A 585 17.46 4.83 -17.46
C VAL A 585 17.09 3.34 -17.36
N MET A 586 17.33 2.58 -18.44
CA MET A 586 17.13 1.13 -18.44
C MET A 586 18.08 0.46 -17.45
N GLN A 587 19.38 0.75 -17.53
CA GLN A 587 20.38 0.04 -16.75
C GLN A 587 20.26 0.30 -15.24
N TRP A 588 19.94 1.53 -14.85
CA TRP A 588 19.67 1.88 -13.45
C TRP A 588 18.39 1.22 -12.94
N GLY A 589 17.33 1.20 -13.76
CA GLY A 589 16.10 0.47 -13.43
C GLY A 589 16.36 -1.01 -13.10
N GLN A 590 17.17 -1.70 -13.92
CA GLN A 590 17.57 -3.09 -13.66
C GLN A 590 18.45 -3.21 -12.41
N PHE A 591 19.47 -2.37 -12.27
CA PHE A 591 20.38 -2.39 -11.12
C PHE A 591 19.64 -2.15 -9.80
N LEU A 592 18.65 -1.26 -9.80
CA LEU A 592 17.79 -0.96 -8.66
C LEU A 592 16.74 -2.06 -8.42
N ASP A 593 16.13 -2.64 -9.46
CA ASP A 593 15.22 -3.78 -9.29
C ASP A 593 15.91 -4.92 -8.55
N HIS A 594 17.21 -5.12 -8.80
CA HIS A 594 17.99 -6.15 -8.15
C HIS A 594 18.36 -5.84 -6.68
N ASP A 595 18.11 -4.61 -6.21
CA ASP A 595 18.21 -4.23 -4.79
C ASP A 595 16.93 -4.53 -4.01
N ILE A 596 15.78 -4.59 -4.70
CA ILE A 596 14.47 -4.62 -4.02
C ILE A 596 13.61 -5.83 -4.39
N THR A 597 13.82 -6.50 -5.52
CA THR A 597 13.04 -7.70 -5.89
C THR A 597 13.91 -8.85 -6.37
N HIS A 598 13.66 -10.04 -5.84
CA HIS A 598 14.20 -11.29 -6.35
C HIS A 598 13.28 -12.47 -6.04
N THR A 599 12.42 -12.82 -6.98
CA THR A 599 11.56 -14.02 -6.86
C THR A 599 12.28 -15.27 -7.37
N PRO A 600 12.63 -16.23 -6.49
CA PRO A 600 13.23 -17.49 -6.92
C PRO A 600 12.23 -18.39 -7.67
N VAL A 601 12.77 -19.30 -8.50
CA VAL A 601 12.01 -20.43 -9.05
C VAL A 601 12.06 -21.61 -8.09
N ALA A 602 11.00 -22.44 -8.13
CA ALA A 602 11.00 -23.70 -7.39
C ALA A 602 12.22 -24.54 -7.79
N SER A 603 12.91 -25.08 -6.79
CA SER A 603 14.04 -25.98 -6.97
C SER A 603 13.68 -27.38 -6.50
N ALA A 604 14.46 -28.36 -6.95
CA ALA A 604 14.48 -29.66 -6.29
C ALA A 604 14.81 -29.47 -4.80
N TYR A 605 14.33 -30.36 -3.95
CA TYR A 605 14.53 -30.24 -2.50
C TYR A 605 16.00 -30.40 -2.08
N GLY A 606 16.79 -31.14 -2.86
CA GLY A 606 18.26 -31.19 -2.74
C GLY A 606 18.99 -29.95 -3.31
N GLY A 607 18.28 -28.96 -3.85
CA GLY A 607 18.84 -27.74 -4.43
C GLY A 607 19.13 -27.78 -5.93
N GLY A 608 18.86 -28.91 -6.59
CA GLY A 608 18.98 -29.08 -8.04
C GLY A 608 17.91 -28.35 -8.85
N LEU A 609 18.09 -28.33 -10.17
CA LEU A 609 17.15 -27.73 -11.12
C LEU A 609 15.95 -28.64 -11.37
N ILE A 610 14.76 -28.06 -11.55
CA ILE A 610 13.56 -28.80 -11.96
C ILE A 610 13.49 -28.80 -13.49
N ALA A 611 13.50 -29.99 -14.10
CA ALA A 611 13.22 -30.14 -15.52
C ALA A 611 11.71 -30.08 -15.78
N CYS A 612 11.30 -29.19 -16.68
CA CYS A 612 9.91 -29.02 -17.08
C CYS A 612 9.71 -29.30 -18.57
N PRO A 613 9.89 -30.55 -19.03
CA PRO A 613 9.60 -30.90 -20.42
C PRO A 613 8.12 -30.67 -20.74
N CYS A 614 7.82 -30.44 -22.02
CA CYS A 614 6.44 -30.22 -22.45
C CYS A 614 5.53 -31.39 -22.06
N GLY A 615 4.44 -31.08 -21.34
CA GLY A 615 3.52 -32.09 -20.82
C GLY A 615 3.94 -32.71 -19.49
N SER A 616 4.95 -32.14 -18.81
CA SER A 616 5.33 -32.56 -17.46
C SER A 616 4.11 -32.59 -16.52
N PRO A 617 3.91 -33.68 -15.76
CA PRO A 617 2.85 -33.74 -14.75
C PRO A 617 3.24 -33.03 -13.44
N ASP A 618 4.47 -32.54 -13.30
CA ASP A 618 4.91 -31.84 -12.10
C ASP A 618 4.16 -30.50 -11.95
N ARG A 619 3.51 -30.32 -10.79
CA ARG A 619 2.74 -29.11 -10.46
C ARG A 619 3.57 -27.83 -10.41
N ARG A 620 4.90 -27.95 -10.29
CA ARG A 620 5.89 -26.86 -10.31
C ARG A 620 6.22 -26.44 -11.75
N CYS A 621 5.79 -27.19 -12.76
CA CYS A 621 5.90 -26.84 -14.17
C CYS A 621 4.65 -26.10 -14.66
N PHE A 622 4.85 -25.05 -15.45
CA PHE A 622 3.77 -24.31 -16.11
C PHE A 622 4.19 -23.83 -17.49
N ASN A 623 4.55 -24.79 -18.35
CA ASN A 623 5.04 -24.59 -19.71
C ASN A 623 4.21 -23.58 -20.52
N ILE A 624 4.86 -22.86 -21.41
CA ILE A 624 4.20 -21.91 -22.33
C ILE A 624 3.91 -22.64 -23.64
N PRO A 625 2.63 -22.90 -23.99
CA PRO A 625 2.31 -23.58 -25.25
C PRO A 625 2.75 -22.75 -26.46
N ILE A 626 3.33 -23.37 -27.48
CA ILE A 626 3.71 -22.69 -28.72
C ILE A 626 2.61 -22.96 -29.76
N PRO A 627 1.95 -21.92 -30.31
CA PRO A 627 0.96 -22.10 -31.36
C PRO A 627 1.57 -22.69 -32.64
N SER A 628 0.80 -23.47 -33.40
CA SER A 628 1.28 -24.09 -34.64
C SER A 628 1.63 -23.08 -35.75
N ASN A 629 1.13 -21.86 -35.66
CA ASN A 629 1.41 -20.74 -36.55
C ASN A 629 2.52 -19.81 -36.02
N ASP A 630 3.26 -20.20 -34.98
CA ASP A 630 4.37 -19.40 -34.47
C ASP A 630 5.45 -19.20 -35.55
N PRO A 631 5.85 -17.95 -35.85
CA PRO A 631 6.80 -17.68 -36.92
C PRO A 631 8.25 -18.02 -36.57
N ASP A 632 8.60 -18.08 -35.28
CA ASP A 632 9.98 -18.19 -34.82
C ASP A 632 10.29 -19.55 -34.18
N PHE A 633 9.33 -20.10 -33.41
CA PHE A 633 9.50 -21.35 -32.67
C PHE A 633 8.81 -22.56 -33.33
N GLY A 634 8.63 -22.50 -34.65
CA GLY A 634 8.02 -23.58 -35.42
C GLY A 634 8.70 -24.93 -35.19
N GLY A 635 7.91 -25.98 -34.96
CA GLY A 635 8.40 -27.34 -34.67
C GLY A 635 8.57 -27.66 -33.18
N HIS A 636 8.46 -26.68 -32.29
CA HIS A 636 8.40 -26.89 -30.83
C HIS A 636 6.95 -26.85 -30.32
N SER A 637 6.62 -27.67 -29.34
CA SER A 637 5.27 -27.72 -28.75
C SER A 637 5.07 -26.77 -27.58
N CYS A 638 6.13 -26.45 -26.83
CA CYS A 638 6.10 -25.50 -25.72
C CYS A 638 7.50 -24.93 -25.41
N MET A 639 7.54 -23.84 -24.64
CA MET A 639 8.74 -23.40 -23.91
C MET A 639 8.68 -23.87 -22.45
N GLU A 640 9.85 -24.20 -21.91
CA GLU A 640 10.01 -24.58 -20.49
C GLU A 640 9.71 -23.40 -19.56
N PHE A 641 8.99 -23.68 -18.47
CA PHE A 641 8.71 -22.68 -17.45
C PHE A 641 8.52 -23.35 -16.09
N VAL A 642 9.38 -23.00 -15.14
CA VAL A 642 9.28 -23.39 -13.74
C VAL A 642 8.58 -22.28 -12.96
N ARG A 643 7.58 -22.67 -12.17
CA ARG A 643 6.82 -21.76 -11.30
C ARG A 643 7.70 -21.19 -10.20
N SER A 644 7.34 -20.00 -9.74
CA SER A 644 8.05 -19.32 -8.66
C SER A 644 7.89 -20.05 -7.34
N SER A 645 8.94 -20.05 -6.51
CA SER A 645 8.90 -20.69 -5.19
C SER A 645 7.79 -20.08 -4.34
N PRO A 646 6.95 -20.91 -3.71
CA PRO A 646 5.90 -20.42 -2.84
C PRO A 646 6.44 -19.94 -1.50
N ALA A 647 5.67 -19.11 -0.82
CA ALA A 647 5.88 -18.72 0.57
C ALA A 647 4.58 -18.88 1.37
N PRO A 648 4.64 -19.26 2.66
CA PRO A 648 3.46 -19.23 3.53
C PRO A 648 2.87 -17.83 3.58
N ASN A 649 1.55 -17.72 3.80
CA ASN A 649 0.95 -16.41 4.04
C ASN A 649 1.52 -15.78 5.33
N PRO A 650 1.58 -14.44 5.44
CA PRO A 650 2.15 -13.76 6.61
C PRO A 650 1.62 -14.32 7.93
N GLY A 651 2.51 -14.65 8.85
CA GLY A 651 2.19 -15.33 10.11
C GLY A 651 1.98 -16.85 9.99
N CYS A 652 2.52 -17.49 8.95
CA CYS A 652 2.33 -18.92 8.65
C CYS A 652 0.84 -19.30 8.50
N ARG A 653 0.06 -18.43 7.86
CA ARG A 653 -1.39 -18.65 7.72
C ARG A 653 -1.71 -19.60 6.56
N VAL A 654 -2.76 -20.41 6.75
CA VAL A 654 -3.41 -21.16 5.68
C VAL A 654 -4.07 -20.15 4.73
N GLY A 655 -3.98 -20.40 3.43
CA GLY A 655 -4.51 -19.48 2.43
C GLY A 655 -3.97 -19.73 1.04
N ARG A 656 -4.34 -18.83 0.13
CA ARG A 656 -3.96 -18.89 -1.28
C ARG A 656 -2.44 -18.76 -1.45
N ARG A 657 -1.93 -19.29 -2.56
CA ARG A 657 -0.50 -19.27 -2.90
C ARG A 657 0.07 -17.85 -2.91
N GLN A 658 1.18 -17.66 -2.20
CA GLN A 658 2.01 -16.46 -2.23
C GLN A 658 3.37 -16.82 -2.81
N GLN A 659 4.06 -15.83 -3.37
CA GLN A 659 5.43 -16.01 -3.87
C GLN A 659 6.41 -15.32 -2.93
N LEU A 660 7.57 -15.96 -2.79
CA LEU A 660 8.68 -15.48 -1.97
C LEU A 660 9.42 -14.33 -2.65
N ASP A 661 9.86 -13.37 -1.86
CA ASP A 661 10.96 -12.47 -2.21
C ASP A 661 12.17 -12.84 -1.34
N GLN A 662 13.32 -13.10 -1.95
CA GLN A 662 14.50 -13.62 -1.25
C GLN A 662 15.58 -12.56 -0.92
N ILE A 663 15.29 -11.28 -1.22
CA ILE A 663 16.12 -10.13 -0.85
C ILE A 663 15.29 -9.10 -0.09
N THR A 664 15.95 -8.09 0.49
CA THR A 664 15.24 -7.05 1.25
C THR A 664 14.40 -6.18 0.32
N ALA A 665 13.33 -5.57 0.84
CA ALA A 665 12.50 -4.64 0.06
C ALA A 665 13.10 -3.24 -0.04
N PHE A 666 14.06 -2.90 0.82
CA PHE A 666 14.54 -1.53 1.00
C PHE A 666 15.56 -1.17 -0.08
N ILE A 667 15.62 0.11 -0.44
CA ILE A 667 16.74 0.62 -1.24
C ILE A 667 17.90 0.82 -0.29
N ASP A 668 18.64 -0.25 -0.02
CA ASP A 668 19.71 -0.31 0.99
C ASP A 668 21.02 -0.85 0.44
N ALA A 669 21.12 -0.94 -0.89
CA ALA A 669 22.26 -1.43 -1.62
C ALA A 669 22.60 -2.92 -1.37
N SER A 670 21.60 -3.73 -1.01
CA SER A 670 21.71 -5.19 -0.89
C SER A 670 22.26 -5.88 -2.14
N MET A 671 22.04 -5.34 -3.35
CA MET A 671 22.69 -5.85 -4.57
C MET A 671 24.22 -5.67 -4.61
N VAL A 672 24.76 -4.81 -3.74
CA VAL A 672 26.20 -4.65 -3.49
C VAL A 672 26.64 -5.47 -2.28
N TYR A 673 25.82 -5.52 -1.22
CA TYR A 673 26.21 -6.02 0.11
C TYR A 673 25.68 -7.40 0.49
N GLY A 674 24.76 -7.99 -0.27
CA GLY A 674 24.03 -9.19 0.10
C GLY A 674 22.76 -8.88 0.92
N SER A 675 21.94 -9.90 1.12
CA SER A 675 20.72 -9.88 1.94
C SER A 675 20.77 -10.88 3.11
N SER A 676 21.92 -11.50 3.37
CA SER A 676 22.20 -12.28 4.58
C SER A 676 23.58 -11.94 5.14
N GLU A 677 23.77 -12.14 6.44
CA GLU A 677 25.08 -11.91 7.09
C GLU A 677 26.18 -12.78 6.45
N GLU A 678 25.85 -14.02 6.07
CA GLU A 678 26.79 -14.90 5.37
C GLU A 678 27.25 -14.29 4.03
N GLU A 679 26.32 -13.78 3.21
CA GLU A 679 26.68 -13.11 1.95
C GLU A 679 27.57 -11.89 2.19
N LEU A 680 27.25 -11.08 3.20
CA LEU A 680 28.02 -9.89 3.55
C LEU A 680 29.46 -10.26 3.94
N GLU A 681 29.63 -11.23 4.84
CA GLU A 681 30.94 -11.70 5.32
C GLU A 681 31.81 -12.21 4.16
N HIS A 682 31.21 -12.91 3.20
CA HIS A 682 31.93 -13.37 2.01
C HIS A 682 32.42 -12.23 1.11
N LEU A 683 31.71 -11.09 1.09
CA LEU A 683 32.04 -9.93 0.25
C LEU A 683 33.03 -8.96 0.91
N ARG A 684 33.14 -8.96 2.24
CA ARG A 684 34.06 -8.09 3.00
C ARG A 684 35.52 -8.52 2.87
N ASP A 685 36.42 -7.54 2.82
CA ASP A 685 37.87 -7.76 2.87
C ASP A 685 38.46 -7.38 4.24
N PRO A 686 38.65 -8.35 5.14
CA PRO A 686 39.22 -8.09 6.45
C PRO A 686 40.75 -7.91 6.41
N SER A 687 41.41 -8.15 5.28
CA SER A 687 42.87 -8.25 5.22
C SER A 687 43.59 -6.90 5.39
N LEU A 688 42.90 -5.79 5.10
CA LEU A 688 43.47 -4.45 5.12
C LEU A 688 43.04 -3.64 6.35
N GLY A 689 42.03 -4.08 7.10
CA GLY A 689 41.45 -3.31 8.21
C GLY A 689 40.85 -1.95 7.80
N LEU A 690 40.52 -1.78 6.51
CA LEU A 690 40.03 -0.52 5.93
C LEU A 690 38.51 -0.49 5.74
N GLY A 691 37.80 -1.53 6.15
CA GLY A 691 36.35 -1.65 5.96
C GLY A 691 35.95 -1.68 4.48
N GLN A 692 36.71 -2.39 3.65
CA GLN A 692 36.50 -2.47 2.20
C GLN A 692 35.77 -3.76 1.77
N LEU A 693 35.22 -3.75 0.56
CA LEU A 693 34.76 -4.94 -0.14
C LEU A 693 35.94 -5.60 -0.88
N LYS A 694 35.94 -6.93 -0.94
CA LYS A 694 36.88 -7.71 -1.74
C LYS A 694 36.82 -7.29 -3.19
N SER A 695 37.98 -7.04 -3.77
CA SER A 695 38.13 -6.73 -5.18
C SER A 695 39.24 -7.58 -5.79
N LYS A 696 39.40 -7.51 -7.11
CA LYS A 696 40.57 -8.06 -7.80
C LYS A 696 41.22 -6.99 -8.66
N SER A 697 42.55 -7.04 -8.75
CA SER A 697 43.27 -6.22 -9.73
C SER A 697 42.79 -6.54 -11.14
N ASN A 698 42.75 -5.53 -12.02
CA ASN A 698 42.34 -5.71 -13.39
C ASN A 698 43.37 -6.60 -14.13
N PRO A 699 42.99 -7.81 -14.59
CA PRO A 699 43.95 -8.80 -15.09
C PRO A 699 44.54 -8.41 -16.45
N GLY A 700 43.88 -7.53 -17.20
CA GLY A 700 44.36 -7.07 -18.50
C GLY A 700 45.24 -5.82 -18.43
N ASP A 701 45.25 -5.10 -17.30
CA ASP A 701 46.01 -3.87 -17.11
C ASP A 701 46.05 -3.48 -15.62
N SER A 702 47.19 -3.67 -14.95
CA SER A 702 47.34 -3.39 -13.52
C SER A 702 47.32 -1.89 -13.17
N SER A 703 47.38 -1.00 -14.17
CA SER A 703 47.26 0.45 -13.95
C SER A 703 45.81 0.92 -13.84
N LYS A 704 44.86 0.09 -14.25
CA LYS A 704 43.42 0.37 -14.17
C LYS A 704 42.83 0.04 -12.81
N LYS A 705 41.69 0.65 -12.51
CA LYS A 705 40.92 0.37 -11.30
C LYS A 705 40.50 -1.10 -11.22
N GLU A 706 40.34 -1.56 -9.98
CA GLU A 706 39.92 -2.91 -9.60
C GLU A 706 38.58 -3.35 -10.22
N LEU A 707 38.35 -4.66 -10.28
CA LEU A 707 37.10 -5.28 -10.69
C LEU A 707 36.46 -6.02 -9.51
N LEU A 708 35.21 -6.45 -9.69
CA LEU A 708 34.54 -7.36 -8.75
C LEU A 708 35.36 -8.64 -8.50
N PRO A 709 35.23 -9.27 -7.32
CA PRO A 709 35.90 -10.52 -7.01
C PRO A 709 35.40 -11.64 -7.92
N SER A 710 36.23 -12.66 -8.11
CA SER A 710 35.85 -13.86 -8.87
C SER A 710 34.79 -14.67 -8.10
N ALA A 711 33.86 -15.28 -8.84
CA ALA A 711 32.90 -16.23 -8.31
C ALA A 711 33.61 -17.40 -7.60
N ILE A 712 33.31 -17.58 -6.31
CA ILE A 712 33.82 -18.70 -5.51
C ILE A 712 32.75 -19.74 -5.19
N THR A 713 31.47 -19.40 -5.35
CA THR A 713 30.34 -20.32 -5.18
C THR A 713 29.69 -20.65 -6.51
N GLU A 714 29.08 -21.84 -6.59
CA GLU A 714 28.41 -22.32 -7.79
C GLU A 714 27.25 -21.44 -8.28
N GLU A 715 26.73 -20.58 -7.41
CA GLU A 715 25.62 -19.67 -7.69
C GLU A 715 25.99 -18.55 -8.67
N PHE A 716 27.28 -18.20 -8.76
CA PHE A 716 27.78 -17.13 -9.62
C PHE A 716 28.54 -17.66 -10.85
N HIS A 717 28.62 -18.98 -11.04
CA HIS A 717 29.28 -19.57 -12.21
C HIS A 717 28.48 -19.31 -13.49
N CYS A 718 29.18 -18.90 -14.55
CA CYS A 718 28.62 -18.85 -15.90
C CYS A 718 28.93 -20.15 -16.63
N PRO A 719 28.14 -20.52 -17.66
CA PRO A 719 28.45 -21.68 -18.49
C PRO A 719 29.83 -21.57 -19.13
N GLU A 720 30.49 -22.72 -19.33
CA GLU A 720 31.76 -22.77 -20.05
C GLU A 720 31.58 -22.21 -21.47
N SER A 721 32.27 -21.11 -21.77
CA SER A 721 32.26 -20.53 -23.11
C SER A 721 32.82 -21.52 -24.14
N SER A 722 32.12 -21.67 -25.26
CA SER A 722 32.57 -22.44 -26.43
C SER A 722 33.85 -21.87 -27.08
N ASN A 723 34.28 -20.65 -26.71
CA ASN A 723 35.49 -20.02 -27.20
C ASN A 723 36.73 -20.38 -26.33
N PRO A 724 37.77 -21.05 -26.88
CA PRO A 724 38.97 -21.46 -26.14
C PRO A 724 39.76 -20.29 -25.52
N SER A 725 39.70 -19.09 -26.11
CA SER A 725 40.39 -17.89 -25.59
C SER A 725 39.72 -17.27 -24.35
N SER A 726 38.47 -17.64 -24.07
CA SER A 726 37.68 -17.20 -22.91
C SER A 726 37.68 -18.19 -21.74
N ARG A 727 38.38 -19.33 -21.85
CA ARG A 727 38.41 -20.39 -20.82
C ARG A 727 39.13 -20.00 -19.51
N ASN A 728 39.74 -18.81 -19.44
CA ASN A 728 40.63 -18.44 -18.32
C ASN A 728 40.13 -17.31 -17.40
N GLN A 729 38.98 -16.67 -17.65
CA GLN A 729 38.49 -15.60 -16.77
C GLN A 729 37.19 -15.98 -16.06
N PRO A 730 37.15 -15.96 -14.72
CA PRO A 730 35.99 -16.35 -13.95
C PRO A 730 34.89 -15.28 -13.97
N CYS A 731 33.66 -15.70 -13.71
CA CYS A 731 32.53 -14.81 -13.46
C CYS A 731 32.71 -14.01 -12.18
N PHE A 732 31.87 -13.01 -11.98
CA PHE A 732 31.97 -12.09 -10.86
C PHE A 732 31.01 -12.45 -9.74
N GLN A 733 31.36 -12.07 -8.52
CA GLN A 733 30.49 -12.16 -7.35
C GLN A 733 30.18 -10.77 -6.80
N ALA A 734 28.94 -10.59 -6.35
CA ALA A 734 28.43 -9.36 -5.75
C ALA A 734 27.33 -9.71 -4.73
N GLY A 735 26.65 -8.71 -4.17
CA GLY A 735 25.51 -8.92 -3.27
C GLY A 735 24.28 -9.57 -3.92
N ASP A 736 24.14 -9.49 -5.24
CA ASP A 736 23.07 -10.14 -6.00
C ASP A 736 23.63 -11.13 -7.03
N VAL A 737 23.03 -12.33 -7.08
CA VAL A 737 23.45 -13.45 -7.93
C VAL A 737 23.33 -13.16 -9.43
N ARG A 738 22.50 -12.19 -9.82
CA ARG A 738 22.26 -11.82 -11.22
C ARG A 738 23.32 -10.87 -11.78
N VAL A 739 24.38 -10.55 -11.03
CA VAL A 739 25.46 -9.63 -11.45
C VAL A 739 26.08 -9.95 -12.82
N ASN A 740 26.11 -11.24 -13.20
CA ASN A 740 26.67 -11.68 -14.49
C ASN A 740 25.63 -11.76 -15.61
N GLU A 741 24.36 -11.41 -15.38
CA GLU A 741 23.28 -11.55 -16.38
C GLU A 741 23.71 -10.93 -17.71
N GLN A 742 24.25 -9.71 -17.68
CA GLN A 742 24.81 -9.05 -18.85
C GLN A 742 25.91 -8.03 -18.47
N PRO A 743 26.85 -7.69 -19.38
CA PRO A 743 28.06 -6.94 -19.04
C PRO A 743 27.86 -5.50 -18.55
N ALA A 744 26.81 -4.82 -18.99
CA ALA A 744 26.45 -3.48 -18.53
C ALA A 744 25.94 -3.49 -17.07
N LEU A 745 25.24 -4.54 -16.64
CA LEU A 745 24.86 -4.74 -15.23
C LEU A 745 26.10 -5.01 -14.38
N THR A 746 26.96 -5.94 -14.79
CA THR A 746 28.26 -6.20 -14.13
C THR A 746 29.11 -4.93 -13.99
N SER A 747 29.09 -4.08 -15.03
CA SER A 747 29.78 -2.79 -15.02
C SER A 747 29.24 -1.85 -13.95
N MET A 748 27.92 -1.78 -13.78
CA MET A 748 27.30 -0.97 -12.72
C MET A 748 27.61 -1.51 -11.31
N HIS A 749 27.54 -2.82 -11.08
CA HIS A 749 27.96 -3.41 -9.79
C HIS A 749 29.42 -3.07 -9.45
N THR A 750 30.32 -3.14 -10.45
CA THR A 750 31.73 -2.83 -10.25
C THR A 750 31.94 -1.34 -9.93
N VAL A 751 31.20 -0.42 -10.57
CA VAL A 751 31.24 1.02 -10.24
C VAL A 751 30.87 1.26 -8.77
N TRP A 752 29.85 0.58 -8.25
CA TRP A 752 29.40 0.75 -6.87
C TRP A 752 30.30 0.06 -5.84
N LEU A 753 30.95 -1.05 -6.19
CA LEU A 753 32.04 -1.60 -5.39
C LEU A 753 33.19 -0.59 -5.27
N ARG A 754 33.62 0.01 -6.38
CA ARG A 754 34.69 1.01 -6.39
C ARG A 754 34.32 2.22 -5.53
N GLU A 755 33.06 2.66 -5.59
CA GLU A 755 32.59 3.80 -4.78
C GLU A 755 32.62 3.49 -3.28
N HIS A 756 32.21 2.28 -2.87
CA HIS A 756 32.37 1.82 -1.50
C HIS A 756 33.85 1.88 -1.07
N ASN A 757 34.75 1.22 -1.81
CA ASN A 757 36.17 1.15 -1.45
C ASN A 757 36.83 2.53 -1.38
N ARG A 758 36.43 3.45 -2.27
CA ARG A 758 36.89 4.85 -2.29
C ARG A 758 36.45 5.63 -1.04
N ILE A 759 35.20 5.47 -0.62
CA ILE A 759 34.66 6.13 0.58
C ILE A 759 35.29 5.52 1.84
N ALA A 760 35.32 4.19 1.95
CA ALA A 760 35.88 3.47 3.09
C ALA A 760 37.34 3.86 3.35
N ALA A 761 38.20 3.86 2.31
CA ALA A 761 39.59 4.27 2.42
C ALA A 761 39.73 5.71 2.96
N ARG A 762 38.86 6.63 2.52
CA ARG A 762 38.89 8.02 2.98
C ARG A 762 38.36 8.18 4.41
N LEU A 763 37.33 7.41 4.80
CA LEU A 763 36.80 7.43 6.17
C LEU A 763 37.83 6.89 7.16
N ALA A 764 38.50 5.78 6.83
CA ALA A 764 39.60 5.23 7.64
C ALA A 764 40.75 6.24 7.83
N ASP A 765 41.08 7.01 6.78
CA ASP A 765 42.13 8.05 6.84
C ASP A 765 41.74 9.26 7.71
N ILE A 766 40.50 9.76 7.61
CA ILE A 766 40.09 10.94 8.40
C ILE A 766 39.69 10.60 9.85
N ASN A 767 39.32 9.36 10.12
CA ASN A 767 38.91 8.83 11.42
C ASN A 767 39.80 7.62 11.79
N SER A 768 41.08 7.87 12.04
CA SER A 768 42.05 6.80 12.36
C SER A 768 41.77 6.04 13.66
N HIS A 769 40.79 6.48 14.46
CA HIS A 769 40.31 5.80 15.66
C HIS A 769 39.15 4.82 15.39
N TRP A 770 38.54 4.83 14.20
CA TRP A 770 37.51 3.87 13.83
C TRP A 770 38.14 2.51 13.52
N ASP A 771 37.47 1.44 13.95
CA ASP A 771 37.79 0.08 13.52
C ASP A 771 37.20 -0.23 12.14
N GLU A 772 37.55 -1.40 11.62
CA GLU A 772 37.11 -1.87 10.30
C GLU A 772 35.58 -1.91 10.19
N ASP A 773 34.88 -2.44 11.20
CA ASP A 773 33.42 -2.56 11.21
C ASP A 773 32.75 -1.18 11.16
N ARG A 774 33.22 -0.22 11.94
CA ARG A 774 32.69 1.14 11.92
C ARG A 774 32.86 1.79 10.55
N VAL A 775 34.04 1.68 9.94
CA VAL A 775 34.29 2.21 8.59
C VAL A 775 33.36 1.54 7.57
N PHE A 776 33.23 0.22 7.63
CA PHE A 776 32.43 -0.56 6.70
C PHE A 776 30.94 -0.18 6.79
N TYR A 777 30.35 -0.23 7.98
CA TYR A 777 28.91 0.03 8.13
C TYR A 777 28.54 1.49 7.88
N GLU A 778 29.42 2.45 8.24
CA GLU A 778 29.19 3.86 7.88
C GLU A 778 29.30 4.06 6.36
N THR A 779 30.25 3.39 5.70
CA THR A 779 30.36 3.42 4.23
C THR A 779 29.12 2.81 3.58
N ARG A 780 28.64 1.64 4.05
CA ARG A 780 27.42 0.98 3.59
C ARG A 780 26.21 1.91 3.72
N LYS A 781 26.08 2.60 4.85
CA LYS A 781 25.01 3.59 5.11
C LYS A 781 25.07 4.76 4.12
N ILE A 782 26.26 5.31 3.87
CA ILE A 782 26.46 6.39 2.88
C ILE A 782 26.09 5.91 1.47
N VAL A 783 26.57 4.74 1.04
CA VAL A 783 26.26 4.19 -0.29
C VAL A 783 24.76 3.93 -0.46
N GLY A 784 24.08 3.35 0.54
CA GLY A 784 22.62 3.21 0.51
C GLY A 784 21.91 4.57 0.33
N ALA A 785 22.36 5.59 1.07
CA ALA A 785 21.83 6.96 0.94
C ALA A 785 22.10 7.59 -0.44
N MET A 786 23.26 7.31 -1.05
CA MET A 786 23.60 7.75 -2.41
C MET A 786 22.65 7.14 -3.45
N ILE A 787 22.34 5.85 -3.33
CA ILE A 787 21.41 5.16 -4.24
C ILE A 787 19.99 5.67 -4.04
N GLN A 788 19.54 5.86 -2.79
CA GLN A 788 18.25 6.51 -2.50
C GLN A 788 18.18 7.92 -3.10
N GLN A 789 19.23 8.72 -2.95
CA GLN A 789 19.32 10.07 -3.51
C GLN A 789 19.22 10.05 -5.04
N ILE A 790 20.03 9.24 -5.74
CA ILE A 790 20.02 9.16 -7.21
C ILE A 790 18.65 8.70 -7.72
N THR A 791 18.09 7.65 -7.11
CA THR A 791 16.79 7.10 -7.50
C THR A 791 15.68 8.14 -7.41
N TYR A 792 15.56 8.86 -6.28
CA TYR A 792 14.45 9.80 -6.09
C TYR A 792 14.72 11.19 -6.68
N ALA A 793 15.99 11.60 -6.85
CA ALA A 793 16.34 12.91 -7.40
C ALA A 793 16.51 12.93 -8.92
N GLU A 794 16.93 11.81 -9.52
CA GLU A 794 17.34 11.77 -10.93
C GLU A 794 16.52 10.76 -11.76
N ASP A 795 16.29 9.54 -11.27
CA ASP A 795 15.62 8.47 -12.03
C ASP A 795 14.08 8.56 -12.01
N LEU A 796 13.45 8.56 -10.82
CA LEU A 796 12.00 8.63 -10.67
C LEU A 796 11.34 9.84 -11.35
N PRO A 797 11.97 11.04 -11.39
CA PRO A 797 11.44 12.16 -12.17
C PRO A 797 11.27 11.87 -13.66
N ILE A 798 12.11 11.02 -14.24
CA ILE A 798 12.01 10.59 -15.65
C ILE A 798 10.97 9.47 -15.78
N VAL A 799 11.01 8.49 -14.88
CA VAL A 799 10.13 7.31 -14.93
C VAL A 799 8.67 7.70 -14.68
N LEU A 800 8.37 8.41 -13.59
CA LEU A 800 7.01 8.76 -13.17
C LEU A 800 6.55 10.12 -13.70
N GLY A 801 7.49 11.03 -13.95
CA GLY A 801 7.21 12.43 -14.22
C GLY A 801 7.00 13.26 -12.95
N LEU A 802 7.47 14.51 -12.97
CA LEU A 802 7.40 15.43 -11.82
C LEU A 802 5.95 15.68 -11.35
N ASN A 803 4.97 15.64 -12.24
CA ASN A 803 3.56 15.79 -11.89
C ASN A 803 3.07 14.66 -10.99
N ALA A 804 3.50 13.43 -11.26
CA ALA A 804 3.12 12.26 -10.45
C ALA A 804 3.85 12.25 -9.10
N MET A 805 5.06 12.82 -9.05
CA MET A 805 5.85 12.90 -7.82
C MET A 805 5.40 14.02 -6.88
N ASN A 806 4.90 15.14 -7.41
CA ASN A 806 4.61 16.35 -6.64
C ASN A 806 3.22 16.33 -5.99
N GLU A 807 3.18 16.48 -4.67
CA GLU A 807 1.96 16.55 -3.86
C GLU A 807 1.16 17.86 -4.04
N GLN A 808 1.76 18.90 -4.65
CA GLN A 808 1.20 20.25 -4.74
C GLN A 808 0.53 20.57 -6.09
N CYS A 809 0.64 19.71 -7.11
CA CYS A 809 0.11 19.95 -8.46
C CYS A 809 -1.38 19.54 -8.63
N ARG A 810 -2.23 19.74 -7.61
CA ARG A 810 -3.63 19.23 -7.58
C ARG A 810 -4.57 19.78 -8.66
N ASN A 811 -4.25 20.90 -9.32
CA ASN A 811 -5.23 21.69 -10.08
C ASN A 811 -5.04 21.72 -11.61
N GLN A 812 -4.25 20.82 -12.21
CA GLN A 812 -3.84 20.99 -13.62
C GLN A 812 -4.47 20.01 -14.63
N SER A 813 -5.14 18.91 -14.24
CA SER A 813 -5.90 18.05 -15.18
C SER A 813 -6.77 16.98 -14.47
N PRO A 814 -7.98 16.63 -14.97
CA PRO A 814 -8.86 15.60 -14.41
C PRO A 814 -8.28 14.17 -14.39
N ILE A 815 -7.29 13.87 -15.23
CA ILE A 815 -6.61 12.56 -15.26
C ILE A 815 -5.37 12.56 -14.33
N HIS A 816 -4.81 13.73 -14.00
CA HIS A 816 -3.57 13.86 -13.21
C HIS A 816 -3.79 14.16 -11.73
N SER A 817 -5.02 14.43 -11.29
CA SER A 817 -5.32 14.69 -9.87
C SER A 817 -5.31 13.44 -8.98
N LEU A 818 -5.15 12.23 -9.54
CA LEU A 818 -5.26 10.95 -8.82
C LEU A 818 -3.90 10.29 -8.48
N ILE A 819 -2.79 10.82 -8.99
CA ILE A 819 -1.47 10.17 -8.95
C ILE A 819 -0.48 11.18 -8.36
N GLN A 820 -0.47 11.36 -7.04
CA GLN A 820 0.51 12.23 -6.37
C GLN A 820 1.09 11.49 -5.16
N TYR A 821 2.40 11.23 -5.22
CA TYR A 821 3.04 10.31 -4.27
C TYR A 821 3.95 10.97 -3.24
N GLY A 822 4.18 12.28 -3.32
CA GLY A 822 5.05 12.99 -2.38
C GLY A 822 6.49 12.46 -2.42
N LEU A 823 7.02 12.21 -3.62
CA LEU A 823 8.35 11.61 -3.83
C LEU A 823 9.44 12.64 -4.11
N VAL A 824 9.08 13.92 -4.27
CA VAL A 824 10.06 15.00 -4.42
C VAL A 824 10.87 15.12 -3.12
N LEU A 825 12.20 15.10 -3.26
CA LEU A 825 13.13 15.23 -2.13
C LEU A 825 13.16 16.64 -1.56
N ARG A 826 13.48 16.78 -0.27
CA ARG A 826 13.62 18.10 0.33
C ARG A 826 14.95 18.71 -0.09
N ARG A 827 14.97 20.03 -0.29
CA ARG A 827 16.21 20.77 -0.58
C ARG A 827 17.05 21.01 0.68
N ASN A 828 16.42 21.09 1.84
CA ASN A 828 17.03 21.37 3.13
C ASN A 828 16.21 20.76 4.28
N GLY A 829 16.81 20.69 5.47
CA GLY A 829 16.16 20.11 6.65
C GLY A 829 15.99 18.60 6.58
N TYR A 830 15.32 18.04 7.59
CA TYR A 830 15.01 16.61 7.66
C TYR A 830 13.64 16.29 7.04
N TYR A 831 13.50 15.08 6.53
CA TYR A 831 12.22 14.48 6.22
C TYR A 831 11.57 13.98 7.52
N SER A 832 10.28 14.21 7.66
CA SER A 832 9.50 13.86 8.87
C SER A 832 8.27 13.03 8.53
N GLY A 833 8.32 12.30 7.41
CA GLY A 833 7.22 11.48 6.91
C GLY A 833 7.48 9.98 6.98
N TYR A 834 8.46 9.54 7.77
CA TYR A 834 8.54 8.16 8.22
C TYR A 834 7.27 7.83 9.00
N ASP A 835 6.69 6.67 8.72
CA ASP A 835 5.41 6.22 9.24
C ASP A 835 5.49 4.73 9.53
N GLU A 836 5.59 4.37 10.81
CA GLU A 836 5.72 3.00 11.28
C GLU A 836 4.49 2.13 10.96
N THR A 837 3.38 2.72 10.51
CA THR A 837 2.19 1.97 10.08
C THR A 837 2.21 1.59 8.60
N VAL A 838 3.18 2.11 7.83
CA VAL A 838 3.34 1.80 6.40
C VAL A 838 4.18 0.54 6.23
N ASP A 839 3.61 -0.45 5.55
CA ASP A 839 4.31 -1.68 5.15
C ASP A 839 5.16 -1.43 3.87
N PRO A 840 6.50 -1.40 3.95
CA PRO A 840 7.39 -1.23 2.80
C PRO A 840 7.53 -2.48 1.92
N THR A 841 7.01 -3.64 2.34
CA THR A 841 7.18 -4.92 1.61
C THR A 841 6.83 -4.76 0.13
N ILE A 842 7.62 -5.38 -0.76
CA ILE A 842 7.34 -5.33 -2.19
C ILE A 842 6.01 -5.99 -2.50
N SER A 843 5.18 -5.27 -3.26
CA SER A 843 3.93 -5.81 -3.76
C SER A 843 4.19 -6.77 -4.92
N ASN A 844 3.45 -7.88 -4.92
CA ASN A 844 3.59 -8.91 -5.94
C ASN A 844 3.43 -8.35 -7.36
N VAL A 845 2.50 -7.41 -7.56
CA VAL A 845 2.25 -6.77 -8.86
C VAL A 845 3.42 -5.91 -9.33
N PHE A 846 4.15 -5.27 -8.40
CA PHE A 846 5.33 -4.46 -8.71
C PHE A 846 6.45 -5.34 -9.28
N ALA A 847 6.88 -6.36 -8.52
CA ALA A 847 7.96 -7.27 -8.92
C ALA A 847 7.64 -8.13 -10.16
N THR A 848 6.37 -8.48 -10.32
CA THR A 848 5.96 -9.48 -11.32
C THR A 848 5.62 -8.86 -12.67
N ALA A 849 5.09 -7.64 -12.68
CA ALA A 849 4.58 -7.00 -13.89
C ALA A 849 5.02 -5.55 -14.04
N ALA A 850 4.70 -4.67 -13.07
CA ALA A 850 4.80 -3.23 -13.30
C ALA A 850 6.25 -2.75 -13.48
N TYR A 851 7.17 -3.16 -12.60
CA TYR A 851 8.56 -2.71 -12.65
C TYR A 851 9.39 -3.39 -13.75
N ARG A 852 8.79 -4.35 -14.47
CA ARG A 852 9.38 -4.97 -15.68
C ARG A 852 9.20 -4.14 -16.94
N PHE A 853 8.67 -2.91 -16.82
CA PHE A 853 8.57 -1.98 -17.94
C PHE A 853 9.92 -1.74 -18.63
N GLY A 854 11.03 -1.84 -17.88
CA GLY A 854 12.39 -1.67 -18.38
C GLY A 854 12.73 -2.60 -19.55
N HIS A 855 12.05 -3.74 -19.69
CA HIS A 855 12.28 -4.67 -20.80
C HIS A 855 11.94 -4.07 -22.18
N SER A 856 11.05 -3.09 -22.26
CA SER A 856 10.79 -2.38 -23.54
C SER A 856 11.90 -1.37 -23.87
N LEU A 857 12.74 -1.00 -22.89
CA LEU A 857 13.80 -0.01 -23.07
C LEU A 857 15.12 -0.62 -23.54
N VAL A 858 15.23 -1.95 -23.48
CA VAL A 858 16.47 -2.67 -23.78
C VAL A 858 16.76 -2.64 -25.28
N LYS A 859 17.97 -2.21 -25.64
CA LYS A 859 18.48 -2.33 -27.01
C LYS A 859 18.99 -3.73 -27.31
N SER A 860 19.07 -4.07 -28.60
CA SER A 860 19.77 -5.29 -29.05
C SER A 860 21.28 -5.28 -28.76
N GLN A 861 21.86 -4.11 -28.52
CA GLN A 861 23.30 -3.96 -28.28
C GLN A 861 23.61 -2.81 -27.30
N PHE A 862 24.70 -2.96 -26.54
CA PHE A 862 25.28 -1.88 -25.73
C PHE A 862 26.44 -1.25 -26.48
N GLU A 863 26.33 0.05 -26.75
CA GLU A 863 27.39 0.82 -27.39
C GLU A 863 28.62 0.93 -26.47
N ARG A 864 29.81 0.96 -27.05
CA ARG A 864 31.07 1.15 -26.33
C ARG A 864 31.74 2.44 -26.77
N SER A 865 31.97 3.35 -25.84
CA SER A 865 32.50 4.68 -26.12
C SER A 865 33.90 4.87 -25.56
N THR A 866 34.77 5.55 -26.31
CA THR A 866 36.10 6.01 -25.83
C THR A 866 35.96 7.16 -24.84
N SER A 867 37.09 7.64 -24.29
CA SER A 867 37.15 8.83 -23.42
C SER A 867 36.68 10.11 -24.11
N SER A 868 36.79 10.16 -25.44
CA SER A 868 36.24 11.21 -26.29
C SER A 868 34.79 10.97 -26.74
N TYR A 869 34.13 9.93 -26.22
CA TYR A 869 32.77 9.52 -26.59
C TYR A 869 32.59 9.17 -28.07
N ASN A 870 33.64 8.66 -28.72
CA ASN A 870 33.52 8.06 -30.04
C ASN A 870 33.00 6.62 -29.91
N HIS A 871 31.73 6.41 -30.21
CA HIS A 871 31.08 5.09 -30.17
C HIS A 871 31.48 4.18 -31.35
N ASN A 872 32.13 4.71 -32.39
CA ASN A 872 32.57 3.92 -33.55
C ASN A 872 33.95 3.28 -33.37
N ALA A 873 34.65 3.60 -32.28
CA ALA A 873 36.02 3.13 -32.05
C ALA A 873 36.10 1.72 -31.45
N HIS A 874 35.01 1.22 -30.87
CA HIS A 874 34.90 -0.12 -30.30
C HIS A 874 33.64 -0.78 -30.86
N SER A 875 33.68 -2.10 -31.11
CA SER A 875 32.48 -2.81 -31.54
C SER A 875 31.42 -2.72 -30.44
N PRO A 876 30.11 -2.69 -30.70
CA PRO A 876 29.12 -2.78 -29.63
C PRO A 876 29.10 -4.19 -29.00
N VAL A 877 28.56 -4.30 -27.78
CA VAL A 877 28.28 -5.57 -27.10
C VAL A 877 26.91 -6.06 -27.55
N GLN A 878 26.85 -7.18 -28.27
CA GLN A 878 25.58 -7.74 -28.77
C GLN A 878 24.88 -8.54 -27.68
N LEU A 879 23.71 -8.07 -27.24
CA LEU A 879 23.01 -8.63 -26.07
C LEU A 879 22.79 -10.14 -26.18
N THR A 880 22.35 -10.61 -27.35
CA THR A 880 22.05 -12.02 -27.62
C THR A 880 23.21 -12.97 -27.37
N HIS A 881 24.46 -12.49 -27.44
CA HIS A 881 25.67 -13.31 -27.29
C HIS A 881 26.47 -12.96 -26.02
N SER A 882 25.91 -12.09 -25.18
CA SER A 882 26.62 -11.51 -24.04
C SER A 882 26.00 -11.87 -22.69
N PHE A 883 24.89 -12.60 -22.67
CA PHE A 883 24.33 -13.12 -21.43
C PHE A 883 25.34 -14.03 -20.72
N PHE A 884 25.55 -13.83 -19.43
CA PHE A 884 26.51 -14.62 -18.63
C PHE A 884 27.94 -14.62 -19.21
N ASN A 885 28.32 -13.57 -19.95
CA ASN A 885 29.62 -13.47 -20.59
C ASN A 885 30.46 -12.30 -20.02
N PRO A 886 31.25 -12.53 -18.95
CA PRO A 886 32.01 -11.47 -18.29
C PRO A 886 33.19 -10.96 -19.13
N GLN A 887 33.53 -11.61 -20.26
CA GLN A 887 34.69 -11.26 -21.09
C GLN A 887 34.62 -9.83 -21.62
N HIS A 888 33.42 -9.29 -21.84
CA HIS A 888 33.26 -7.91 -22.29
C HIS A 888 33.78 -6.89 -21.27
N VAL A 889 33.69 -7.20 -19.97
CA VAL A 889 34.19 -6.35 -18.87
C VAL A 889 35.72 -6.46 -18.77
N TYR A 890 36.27 -7.66 -18.92
CA TYR A 890 37.72 -7.90 -18.89
C TYR A 890 38.48 -7.36 -20.12
N ASN A 891 37.80 -7.14 -21.24
CA ASN A 891 38.44 -6.81 -22.52
C ASN A 891 38.87 -5.33 -22.61
N ASN A 892 40.02 -5.02 -22.02
CA ASN A 892 40.62 -3.67 -22.06
C ASN A 892 40.94 -3.17 -23.48
N VAL A 893 41.18 -4.06 -24.45
CA VAL A 893 41.43 -3.68 -25.86
C VAL A 893 40.19 -3.03 -26.48
N GLN A 894 38.99 -3.47 -26.08
CA GLN A 894 37.71 -2.87 -26.47
C GLN A 894 37.21 -1.83 -25.44
N GLY A 895 38.12 -1.36 -24.56
CA GLY A 895 37.83 -0.36 -23.53
C GLY A 895 37.15 -0.89 -22.27
N GLY A 896 36.93 -2.21 -22.15
CA GLY A 896 36.42 -2.89 -20.96
C GLY A 896 35.14 -2.28 -20.38
N LEU A 897 35.06 -2.27 -19.05
CA LEU A 897 33.98 -1.66 -18.29
C LEU A 897 33.74 -0.19 -18.65
N ASP A 898 34.79 0.63 -18.72
CA ASP A 898 34.65 2.08 -18.84
C ASP A 898 34.00 2.47 -20.17
N SER A 899 34.29 1.73 -21.25
CA SER A 899 33.66 1.99 -22.54
C SER A 899 32.17 1.66 -22.55
N ILE A 900 31.75 0.61 -21.83
CA ILE A 900 30.35 0.24 -21.66
C ILE A 900 29.62 1.34 -20.88
N VAL A 901 30.14 1.76 -19.73
CA VAL A 901 29.54 2.81 -18.89
C VAL A 901 29.41 4.13 -19.65
N ARG A 902 30.44 4.55 -20.40
CA ARG A 902 30.36 5.75 -21.25
C ARG A 902 29.34 5.60 -22.37
N GLY A 903 29.19 4.41 -22.94
CA GLY A 903 28.18 4.11 -23.94
C GLY A 903 26.77 4.23 -23.39
N LEU A 904 26.51 3.66 -22.21
CA LEU A 904 25.23 3.78 -21.52
C LEU A 904 24.87 5.25 -21.26
N ALA A 905 25.85 6.05 -20.82
CA ALA A 905 25.70 7.46 -20.52
C ALA A 905 25.58 8.35 -21.78
N SER A 906 25.73 7.84 -22.99
CA SER A 906 25.81 8.68 -24.19
C SER A 906 24.88 8.29 -25.33
N THR A 907 24.21 7.13 -25.20
CA THR A 907 23.35 6.58 -26.24
C THR A 907 21.93 6.39 -25.72
N PRO A 908 20.90 6.48 -26.57
CA PRO A 908 19.52 6.39 -26.13
C PRO A 908 19.07 4.94 -25.90
N HIS A 909 18.18 4.71 -24.93
CA HIS A 909 17.45 3.45 -24.80
C HIS A 909 16.38 3.28 -25.92
N GLU A 910 15.80 2.09 -26.07
CA GLU A 910 14.60 1.89 -26.90
C GLU A 910 13.38 2.57 -26.25
N LYS A 911 12.40 3.01 -27.03
CA LYS A 911 11.25 3.75 -26.54
C LYS A 911 10.39 2.90 -25.58
N PHE A 912 9.77 3.55 -24.59
CA PHE A 912 8.70 2.90 -23.83
C PHE A 912 7.45 2.77 -24.72
N ASP A 913 7.15 1.54 -25.12
CA ASP A 913 5.95 1.14 -25.83
C ASP A 913 5.80 -0.40 -25.77
N ARG A 914 4.84 -0.94 -26.55
CA ARG A 914 4.60 -2.38 -26.60
C ARG A 914 5.71 -3.18 -27.30
N PHE A 915 6.70 -2.56 -27.94
CA PHE A 915 7.70 -3.30 -28.72
C PHE A 915 8.85 -3.80 -27.84
N ILE A 916 9.39 -4.97 -28.17
CA ILE A 916 10.51 -5.58 -27.46
C ILE A 916 11.44 -6.21 -28.49
N VAL A 917 12.74 -5.95 -28.37
CA VAL A 917 13.75 -6.44 -29.31
C VAL A 917 13.78 -7.96 -29.40
N SER A 918 14.04 -8.49 -30.59
CA SER A 918 14.12 -9.94 -30.88
C SER A 918 15.13 -10.68 -30.01
N GLY A 919 16.20 -9.99 -29.57
CA GLY A 919 17.15 -10.56 -28.64
C GLY A 919 16.55 -11.00 -27.30
N LEU A 920 15.40 -10.44 -26.91
CA LEU A 920 14.65 -10.81 -25.71
C LEU A 920 13.41 -11.65 -26.01
N THR A 921 12.76 -11.49 -27.16
CA THR A 921 11.53 -12.24 -27.51
C THR A 921 11.80 -13.54 -28.27
N LYS A 922 13.04 -13.78 -28.73
CA LYS A 922 13.43 -14.95 -29.55
C LYS A 922 14.71 -15.63 -29.09
N ASN A 923 15.67 -14.84 -28.60
CA ASN A 923 17.03 -15.32 -28.31
C ASN A 923 17.44 -15.12 -26.84
N LEU A 924 16.49 -14.96 -25.92
CA LEU A 924 16.83 -14.82 -24.51
C LEU A 924 17.59 -16.07 -24.05
N PHE A 925 18.82 -15.89 -23.56
CA PHE A 925 19.69 -16.97 -23.09
C PHE A 925 19.93 -18.08 -24.13
N ALA A 926 19.96 -17.73 -25.42
CA ALA A 926 20.31 -18.68 -26.48
C ALA A 926 21.75 -19.20 -26.31
N ASP A 927 21.89 -20.52 -26.18
CA ASP A 927 23.17 -21.22 -26.03
C ASP A 927 23.22 -22.47 -26.95
N PRO A 928 24.25 -22.65 -27.82
CA PRO A 928 25.29 -21.67 -28.13
C PRO A 928 24.71 -20.41 -28.78
N ALA A 929 25.43 -19.30 -28.65
CA ALA A 929 25.06 -18.01 -29.24
C ALA A 929 24.60 -18.15 -30.71
N GLY A 930 23.41 -17.62 -31.02
CA GLY A 930 22.77 -17.73 -32.33
C GLY A 930 21.72 -18.83 -32.45
N SER A 931 21.50 -19.65 -31.42
CA SER A 931 20.39 -20.60 -31.33
C SER A 931 19.05 -19.92 -30.97
N LEU A 932 17.96 -20.69 -31.03
CA LEU A 932 16.67 -20.30 -30.45
C LEU A 932 16.80 -20.31 -28.92
N GLY A 933 16.39 -19.21 -28.27
CA GLY A 933 16.42 -19.07 -26.83
C GLY A 933 15.01 -19.18 -26.22
N LEU A 934 14.72 -18.33 -25.26
CA LEU A 934 13.39 -18.12 -24.69
C LEU A 934 12.81 -16.77 -25.13
N ASP A 935 11.56 -16.54 -24.75
CA ASP A 935 10.84 -15.29 -24.97
C ASP A 935 10.53 -14.60 -23.63
N LEU A 936 11.25 -13.52 -23.32
CA LEU A 936 11.11 -12.77 -22.09
C LEU A 936 9.71 -12.16 -21.89
N ALA A 937 9.06 -11.72 -22.97
CA ALA A 937 7.72 -11.13 -22.89
C ALA A 937 6.69 -12.21 -22.58
N ALA A 938 6.80 -13.37 -23.23
CA ALA A 938 5.99 -14.54 -22.89
C ALA A 938 6.24 -15.02 -21.45
N LEU A 939 7.50 -15.05 -21.00
CA LEU A 939 7.86 -15.37 -19.61
C LEU A 939 7.22 -14.40 -18.61
N ASN A 940 7.17 -13.09 -18.90
CA ASN A 940 6.54 -12.10 -18.03
C ASN A 940 5.02 -12.30 -17.93
N ILE A 941 4.35 -12.54 -19.05
CA ILE A 941 2.91 -12.83 -19.08
C ILE A 941 2.61 -14.13 -18.32
N GLN A 942 3.37 -15.19 -18.60
CA GLN A 942 3.22 -16.48 -17.92
C GLN A 942 3.48 -16.35 -16.40
N ARG A 943 4.49 -15.56 -16.00
CA ARG A 943 4.79 -15.28 -14.59
C ARG A 943 3.67 -14.51 -13.90
N GLY A 944 3.03 -13.55 -14.57
CA GLY A 944 1.84 -12.88 -14.07
C GLY A 944 0.70 -13.85 -13.76
N ARG A 945 0.49 -14.85 -14.62
CA ARG A 945 -0.50 -15.92 -14.42
C ARG A 945 -0.10 -16.90 -13.31
N ASP A 946 1.18 -17.28 -13.22
CA ASP A 946 1.74 -18.10 -12.14
C ASP A 946 1.57 -17.44 -10.77
N HIS A 947 1.77 -16.13 -10.71
CA HIS A 947 1.59 -15.35 -9.50
C HIS A 947 0.11 -15.03 -9.21
N GLY A 948 -0.83 -15.45 -10.06
CA GLY A 948 -2.26 -15.20 -9.86
C GLY A 948 -2.62 -13.72 -9.90
N LEU A 949 -1.91 -12.91 -10.70
CA LEU A 949 -2.29 -11.51 -10.89
C LEU A 949 -3.68 -11.44 -11.56
N PRO A 950 -4.61 -10.62 -11.04
CA PRO A 950 -5.83 -10.28 -11.74
C PRO A 950 -5.55 -9.64 -13.11
N GLY A 951 -6.54 -9.73 -14.02
CA GLY A 951 -6.46 -9.06 -15.33
C GLY A 951 -6.34 -7.54 -15.23
N TYR A 952 -5.83 -6.92 -16.29
CA TYR A 952 -5.50 -5.49 -16.40
C TYR A 952 -6.58 -4.55 -15.87
N ASN A 953 -7.85 -4.82 -16.20
CA ASN A 953 -8.98 -4.00 -15.78
C ASN A 953 -9.16 -3.89 -14.25
N ALA A 954 -8.73 -4.89 -13.48
CA ALA A 954 -8.77 -4.82 -12.01
C ALA A 954 -7.74 -3.81 -11.47
N TRP A 955 -6.57 -3.73 -12.10
CA TRP A 955 -5.51 -2.79 -11.73
C TRP A 955 -5.84 -1.36 -12.15
N ARG A 956 -6.47 -1.18 -13.32
CA ARG A 956 -7.03 0.11 -13.72
C ARG A 956 -7.96 0.69 -12.66
N VAL A 957 -8.92 -0.12 -12.21
CA VAL A 957 -9.90 0.29 -11.18
C VAL A 957 -9.20 0.62 -9.87
N LEU A 958 -8.22 -0.19 -9.44
CA LEU A 958 -7.41 0.11 -8.26
C LEU A 958 -6.72 1.48 -8.38
N CYS A 959 -6.25 1.82 -9.58
CA CYS A 959 -5.58 3.07 -9.91
C CYS A 959 -6.53 4.24 -10.21
N GLY A 960 -7.84 4.10 -9.95
CA GLY A 960 -8.83 5.15 -10.16
C GLY A 960 -9.20 5.40 -11.63
N LEU A 961 -8.74 4.54 -12.55
CA LEU A 961 -9.14 4.59 -13.96
C LEU A 961 -10.51 3.91 -14.16
N PRO A 962 -11.33 4.39 -15.11
CA PRO A 962 -12.60 3.73 -15.42
C PRO A 962 -12.39 2.26 -15.83
N ARG A 963 -13.28 1.38 -15.37
CA ARG A 963 -13.29 0.00 -15.85
C ARG A 963 -13.76 -0.03 -17.30
N ALA A 964 -12.95 -0.60 -18.20
CA ALA A 964 -13.38 -0.82 -19.57
C ALA A 964 -14.38 -1.97 -19.67
N ARG A 965 -15.43 -1.79 -20.47
CA ARG A 965 -16.44 -2.82 -20.79
C ARG A 965 -16.23 -3.38 -22.20
N SER A 966 -15.57 -2.62 -23.07
CA SER A 966 -15.16 -3.01 -24.42
C SER A 966 -13.66 -2.73 -24.63
N PHE A 967 -13.07 -3.27 -25.70
CA PHE A 967 -11.70 -2.90 -26.10
C PHE A 967 -11.62 -1.44 -26.54
N ASP A 968 -12.68 -0.87 -27.12
CA ASP A 968 -12.72 0.54 -27.53
C ASP A 968 -12.72 1.51 -26.35
N ASP A 969 -13.22 1.10 -25.19
CA ASP A 969 -13.14 1.88 -23.95
C ASP A 969 -11.67 2.10 -23.49
N LEU A 970 -10.70 1.38 -24.07
CA LEU A 970 -9.26 1.57 -23.83
C LEU A 970 -8.65 2.72 -24.65
N ALA A 971 -9.41 3.38 -25.54
CA ALA A 971 -8.85 4.35 -26.49
C ALA A 971 -8.16 5.58 -25.86
N THR A 972 -8.45 5.88 -24.59
CA THR A 972 -7.79 6.99 -23.88
C THR A 972 -6.37 6.61 -23.47
N GLU A 973 -6.21 5.43 -22.86
CA GLU A 973 -4.93 4.95 -22.35
C GLU A 973 -4.10 4.25 -23.43
N ILE A 974 -4.74 3.48 -24.33
CA ILE A 974 -4.12 2.79 -25.46
C ILE A 974 -4.68 3.42 -26.74
N PRO A 975 -4.15 4.57 -27.20
CA PRO A 975 -4.72 5.32 -28.32
C PRO A 975 -4.54 4.65 -29.69
N ASP A 976 -3.55 3.76 -29.85
CA ASP A 976 -3.33 3.05 -31.10
C ASP A 976 -4.44 2.01 -31.37
N ALA A 977 -5.23 2.25 -32.42
CA ALA A 977 -6.35 1.38 -32.78
C ALA A 977 -5.89 -0.01 -33.23
N SER A 978 -4.72 -0.12 -33.86
CA SER A 978 -4.17 -1.43 -34.27
C SER A 978 -3.85 -2.30 -33.05
N THR A 979 -3.24 -1.71 -32.02
CA THR A 979 -2.98 -2.39 -30.75
C THR A 979 -4.26 -2.86 -30.07
N ARG A 980 -5.32 -2.03 -30.03
CA ARG A 980 -6.61 -2.44 -29.47
C ARG A 980 -7.28 -3.57 -30.26
N ALA A 981 -7.18 -3.54 -31.59
CA ALA A 981 -7.68 -4.62 -32.44
C ALA A 981 -6.94 -5.93 -32.17
N LYS A 982 -5.60 -5.91 -32.09
CA LYS A 982 -4.78 -7.08 -31.72
C LYS A 982 -5.17 -7.64 -30.34
N LEU A 983 -5.44 -6.77 -29.35
CA LEU A 983 -5.91 -7.22 -28.04
C LEU A 983 -7.30 -7.87 -28.11
N ALA A 984 -8.20 -7.36 -28.96
CA ALA A 984 -9.52 -7.94 -29.19
C ALA A 984 -9.47 -9.29 -29.91
N ASP A 985 -8.49 -9.48 -30.80
CA ASP A 985 -8.24 -10.76 -31.48
C ASP A 985 -7.66 -11.82 -30.51
N LEU A 986 -6.79 -11.39 -29.59
CA LEU A 986 -6.13 -12.27 -28.62
C LEU A 986 -7.03 -12.67 -27.43
N TYR A 987 -7.81 -11.74 -26.89
CA TYR A 987 -8.57 -11.96 -25.65
C TYR A 987 -10.07 -11.92 -25.90
N SER A 988 -10.79 -12.89 -25.34
CA SER A 988 -12.25 -12.96 -25.48
C SER A 988 -13.00 -11.80 -24.80
N HIS A 989 -12.39 -11.21 -23.76
CA HIS A 989 -12.96 -10.09 -23.02
C HIS A 989 -11.85 -9.18 -22.48
N VAL A 990 -12.11 -7.88 -22.39
CA VAL A 990 -11.18 -6.86 -21.85
C VAL A 990 -10.76 -7.11 -20.38
N ASP A 991 -11.44 -8.02 -19.67
CA ASP A 991 -11.11 -8.38 -18.28
C ASP A 991 -10.00 -9.43 -18.21
N ASP A 992 -9.71 -10.10 -19.33
CA ASP A 992 -8.79 -11.23 -19.40
C ASP A 992 -7.35 -10.81 -19.70
N ILE A 993 -7.16 -9.58 -20.20
CA ILE A 993 -5.88 -9.04 -20.66
C ILE A 993 -4.86 -9.10 -19.52
N ASP A 994 -3.70 -9.72 -19.79
CA ASP A 994 -2.60 -9.75 -18.84
C ASP A 994 -2.04 -8.34 -18.59
N LEU A 995 -1.78 -8.01 -17.32
CA LEU A 995 -1.34 -6.67 -16.91
C LEU A 995 -0.06 -6.21 -17.62
N PHE A 996 0.94 -7.09 -17.76
CA PHE A 996 2.20 -6.73 -18.40
C PHE A 996 2.00 -6.28 -19.86
N ALA A 997 1.21 -7.05 -20.62
CA ALA A 997 0.92 -6.78 -22.03
C ALA A 997 0.20 -5.43 -22.21
N ALA A 998 -0.85 -5.17 -21.40
CA ALA A 998 -1.59 -3.92 -21.49
C ALA A 998 -0.80 -2.71 -20.97
N GLY A 999 -0.05 -2.87 -19.88
CA GLY A 999 0.68 -1.77 -19.24
C GLY A 999 1.78 -1.18 -20.14
N LEU A 1000 2.45 -2.00 -20.96
CA LEU A 1000 3.38 -1.53 -21.99
C LEU A 1000 2.69 -0.85 -23.19
N ALA A 1001 1.42 -1.20 -23.45
CA ALA A 1001 0.66 -0.64 -24.56
C ALA A 1001 0.04 0.74 -24.23
N GLU A 1002 0.04 1.15 -22.96
CA GLU A 1002 -0.45 2.46 -22.55
C GLU A 1002 0.47 3.58 -23.05
N ARG A 1003 -0.13 4.70 -23.46
CA ARG A 1003 0.61 5.93 -23.76
C ARG A 1003 1.22 6.50 -22.48
N SER A 1004 2.43 7.04 -22.57
CA SER A 1004 3.10 7.70 -21.46
C SER A 1004 2.31 8.88 -20.88
N VAL A 1005 2.36 9.05 -19.57
CA VAL A 1005 1.85 10.25 -18.88
C VAL A 1005 2.72 11.47 -19.22
N PRO A 1006 2.19 12.70 -19.21
CA PRO A 1006 2.97 13.89 -19.52
C PRO A 1006 4.17 14.08 -18.58
N GLY A 1007 5.36 14.16 -19.17
CA GLY A 1007 6.62 14.35 -18.46
C GLY A 1007 7.17 13.09 -17.77
N GLY A 1008 6.48 11.94 -17.88
CA GLY A 1008 6.96 10.65 -17.40
C GLY A 1008 7.09 9.65 -18.54
N LEU A 1009 7.78 8.54 -18.28
CA LEU A 1009 7.99 7.48 -19.26
C LEU A 1009 6.78 6.54 -19.36
N LEU A 1010 6.09 6.29 -18.25
CA LEU A 1010 5.14 5.20 -18.10
C LEU A 1010 3.68 5.57 -18.43
N GLY A 1011 2.87 4.57 -18.76
CA GLY A 1011 1.41 4.70 -18.78
C GLY A 1011 0.80 4.95 -17.39
N PRO A 1012 -0.47 5.42 -17.32
CA PRO A 1012 -1.11 5.76 -16.04
C PRO A 1012 -1.21 4.59 -15.06
N THR A 1013 -1.43 3.36 -15.52
CA THR A 1013 -1.54 2.19 -14.62
C THR A 1013 -0.18 1.85 -14.00
N PHE A 1014 0.89 1.80 -14.80
CA PHE A 1014 2.24 1.54 -14.28
C PHE A 1014 2.78 2.71 -13.44
N THR A 1015 2.52 3.96 -13.83
CA THR A 1015 2.83 5.13 -13.00
C THR A 1015 2.18 5.00 -11.62
N CYS A 1016 0.93 4.53 -11.57
CA CYS A 1016 0.20 4.35 -10.33
C CYS A 1016 0.82 3.26 -9.42
N LEU A 1017 1.07 2.08 -9.98
CA LEU A 1017 1.59 0.93 -9.22
C LEU A 1017 3.03 1.17 -8.73
N ILE A 1018 3.88 1.74 -9.60
CA ILE A 1018 5.28 2.03 -9.28
C ILE A 1018 5.37 3.19 -8.29
N GLY A 1019 4.67 4.29 -8.53
CA GLY A 1019 4.68 5.43 -7.62
C GLY A 1019 4.15 5.09 -6.22
N ARG A 1020 3.15 4.20 -6.12
CA ARG A 1020 2.68 3.68 -4.83
C ARG A 1020 3.78 2.88 -4.10
N GLN A 1021 4.46 1.97 -4.79
CA GLN A 1021 5.52 1.17 -4.18
C GLN A 1021 6.66 2.06 -3.68
N PHE A 1022 7.17 2.99 -4.49
CA PHE A 1022 8.24 3.89 -4.07
C PHE A 1022 7.82 4.80 -2.91
N ARG A 1023 6.57 5.25 -2.87
CA ARG A 1023 6.06 5.96 -1.68
C ARG A 1023 6.15 5.10 -0.42
N GLU A 1024 5.76 3.83 -0.52
CA GLU A 1024 5.80 2.90 0.61
C GLU A 1024 7.24 2.59 1.03
N LEU A 1025 8.17 2.45 0.07
CA LEU A 1025 9.61 2.28 0.33
C LEU A 1025 10.24 3.49 1.02
N ARG A 1026 9.81 4.72 0.72
CA ARG A 1026 10.27 5.93 1.41
C ARG A 1026 9.65 6.08 2.80
N LYS A 1027 8.32 5.95 2.91
CA LYS A 1027 7.59 6.22 4.16
C LYS A 1027 7.77 5.12 5.20
N GLY A 1028 7.84 3.86 4.77
CA GLY A 1028 7.97 2.70 5.66
C GLY A 1028 9.42 2.39 6.05
N ASP A 1029 10.41 3.17 5.60
CA ASP A 1029 11.82 2.93 5.89
C ASP A 1029 12.33 3.83 7.03
N ARG A 1030 12.59 3.23 8.20
CA ARG A 1030 13.17 3.93 9.36
C ARG A 1030 14.56 4.51 9.06
N PHE A 1031 15.31 3.87 8.17
CA PHE A 1031 16.65 4.27 7.76
C PHE A 1031 16.67 5.11 6.47
N TRP A 1032 15.52 5.64 6.04
CA TRP A 1032 15.47 6.61 4.93
C TRP A 1032 16.44 7.77 5.19
N PHE A 1033 17.30 8.08 4.22
CA PHE A 1033 18.47 8.93 4.47
C PHE A 1033 18.16 10.36 4.95
N GLU A 1034 16.97 10.91 4.63
CA GLU A 1034 16.56 12.23 5.10
C GLU A 1034 15.95 12.23 6.51
N ASN A 1035 15.72 11.07 7.13
CA ASN A 1035 15.17 10.98 8.48
C ASN A 1035 16.15 11.56 9.51
N GLN A 1036 15.59 12.20 10.54
CA GLN A 1036 16.38 12.65 11.68
C GLN A 1036 17.04 11.45 12.37
N GLY A 1037 18.32 11.59 12.72
CA GLY A 1037 19.12 10.53 13.33
C GLY A 1037 19.93 9.68 12.35
N GLN A 1038 19.62 9.73 11.04
CA GLN A 1038 20.43 9.02 10.04
C GLN A 1038 21.73 9.78 9.73
N PHE A 1039 21.62 11.07 9.44
CA PHE A 1039 22.76 11.95 9.18
C PHE A 1039 22.59 13.29 9.89
N SER A 1040 23.70 13.93 10.28
CA SER A 1040 23.68 15.34 10.68
C SER A 1040 23.26 16.23 9.50
N GLN A 1041 22.80 17.46 9.76
CA GLN A 1041 22.45 18.40 8.68
C GLN A 1041 23.62 18.64 7.71
N ARG A 1042 24.86 18.65 8.23
CA ARG A 1042 26.07 18.80 7.41
C ARG A 1042 26.24 17.59 6.49
N GLN A 1043 26.23 16.38 7.04
CA GLN A 1043 26.33 15.13 6.28
C GLN A 1043 25.20 15.00 5.25
N LEU A 1044 23.95 15.27 5.64
CA LEU A 1044 22.80 15.23 4.73
C LEU A 1044 22.93 16.25 3.59
N GLY A 1045 23.49 17.44 3.87
CA GLY A 1045 23.81 18.42 2.84
C GLY A 1045 24.83 17.91 1.82
N GLU A 1046 25.77 17.06 2.23
CA GLU A 1046 26.75 16.43 1.36
C GLU A 1046 26.13 15.27 0.54
N VAL A 1047 25.30 14.42 1.15
CA VAL A 1047 24.56 13.35 0.43
C VAL A 1047 23.69 13.95 -0.68
N ARG A 1048 23.01 15.06 -0.44
CA ARG A 1048 22.16 15.74 -1.45
C ARG A 1048 22.91 16.27 -2.67
N LYS A 1049 24.24 16.37 -2.63
CA LYS A 1049 25.07 16.77 -3.79
C LYS A 1049 25.35 15.59 -4.73
N VAL A 1050 25.13 14.36 -4.27
CA VAL A 1050 25.44 13.15 -5.02
C VAL A 1050 24.60 13.10 -6.29
N THR A 1051 25.28 12.82 -7.40
CA THR A 1051 24.69 12.55 -8.71
C THR A 1051 25.37 11.30 -9.28
N LEU A 1052 24.65 10.52 -10.08
CA LEU A 1052 25.25 9.38 -10.77
C LEU A 1052 26.40 9.84 -11.67
N ALA A 1053 26.30 11.03 -12.27
CA ALA A 1053 27.39 11.64 -13.06
C ALA A 1053 28.73 11.71 -12.30
N ARG A 1054 28.70 12.16 -11.04
CA ARG A 1054 29.89 12.26 -10.19
C ARG A 1054 30.43 10.87 -9.84
N VAL A 1055 29.55 9.93 -9.49
CA VAL A 1055 29.92 8.55 -9.18
C VAL A 1055 30.62 7.90 -10.37
N LEU A 1056 30.10 8.07 -11.60
CA LEU A 1056 30.75 7.55 -12.81
C LEU A 1056 32.11 8.21 -13.04
N CYS A 1057 32.25 9.52 -12.85
CA CYS A 1057 33.53 10.23 -12.96
C CYS A 1057 34.57 9.74 -11.93
N ASP A 1058 34.19 9.44 -10.68
CA ASP A 1058 35.12 8.97 -9.65
C ASP A 1058 35.57 7.51 -9.85
N ASN A 1059 34.74 6.70 -10.50
CA ASN A 1059 34.88 5.24 -10.51
C ASN A 1059 35.13 4.62 -11.88
N THR A 1060 35.36 5.42 -12.91
CA THR A 1060 35.81 4.95 -14.24
C THR A 1060 37.16 5.53 -14.60
N ASP A 1061 37.96 4.79 -15.37
CA ASP A 1061 39.26 5.27 -15.85
C ASP A 1061 39.09 6.16 -17.10
N ASP A 1062 39.97 7.16 -17.24
CA ASP A 1062 40.02 8.09 -18.38
C ASP A 1062 38.73 8.90 -18.67
N THR A 1063 37.80 8.98 -17.72
CA THR A 1063 36.59 9.80 -17.84
C THR A 1063 36.85 11.19 -17.26
N SER A 1064 37.21 12.14 -18.13
CA SER A 1064 37.51 13.53 -17.74
C SER A 1064 36.34 14.49 -17.89
N SER A 1065 35.27 14.08 -18.59
CA SER A 1065 34.05 14.87 -18.78
C SER A 1065 32.80 14.01 -18.77
N MET A 1066 31.68 14.55 -18.29
CA MET A 1066 30.36 13.91 -18.24
C MET A 1066 29.27 14.98 -18.25
N GLN A 1067 28.09 14.70 -18.80
CA GLN A 1067 26.94 15.58 -18.64
C GLN A 1067 26.39 15.51 -17.20
N ARG A 1068 25.76 16.57 -16.71
CA ARG A 1068 25.31 16.64 -15.31
C ARG A 1068 24.12 15.73 -15.04
N HIS A 1069 23.15 15.69 -15.96
CA HIS A 1069 21.98 14.82 -15.88
C HIS A 1069 22.23 13.57 -16.72
N VAL A 1070 22.83 12.54 -16.13
CA VAL A 1070 23.31 11.37 -16.90
C VAL A 1070 22.21 10.49 -17.49
N PHE A 1071 21.00 10.59 -16.96
CA PHE A 1071 19.82 9.92 -17.52
C PHE A 1071 19.23 10.65 -18.74
N GLU A 1072 19.67 11.88 -19.01
CA GLU A 1072 19.29 12.67 -20.18
C GLU A 1072 20.42 12.68 -21.21
N LEU A 1073 20.07 12.65 -22.49
CA LEU A 1073 21.05 12.68 -23.57
C LEU A 1073 21.86 13.98 -23.53
N PRO A 1074 23.15 13.95 -23.91
CA PRO A 1074 23.94 15.16 -24.03
C PRO A 1074 23.38 16.05 -25.15
N GLY A 1075 23.16 17.33 -24.86
CA GLY A 1075 22.56 18.27 -25.82
C GLY A 1075 22.54 19.72 -25.32
N PRO A 1076 21.88 20.63 -26.06
CA PRO A 1076 21.65 22.01 -25.61
C PRO A 1076 20.89 22.02 -24.27
N GLY A 1077 21.56 22.40 -23.18
CA GLY A 1077 21.01 22.38 -21.81
C GLY A 1077 21.59 21.30 -20.89
N ASN A 1078 22.17 20.23 -21.44
CA ASN A 1078 22.83 19.15 -20.69
C ASN A 1078 24.17 18.78 -21.34
N GLN A 1079 25.03 19.78 -21.55
CA GLN A 1079 26.33 19.58 -22.18
C GLN A 1079 27.28 18.78 -21.27
N ARG A 1080 28.23 18.07 -21.88
CA ARG A 1080 29.34 17.46 -21.13
C ARG A 1080 30.19 18.58 -20.52
N VAL A 1081 30.44 18.46 -19.23
CA VAL A 1081 31.33 19.37 -18.48
C VAL A 1081 32.50 18.57 -17.92
N SER A 1082 33.58 19.25 -17.53
CA SER A 1082 34.69 18.58 -16.85
C SER A 1082 34.18 17.91 -15.57
N CYS A 1083 34.61 16.67 -15.31
CA CYS A 1083 34.28 15.96 -14.08
C CYS A 1083 34.69 16.75 -12.82
N ALA A 1084 35.77 17.54 -12.88
CA ALA A 1084 36.20 18.42 -11.78
C ALA A 1084 35.19 19.53 -11.44
N SER A 1085 34.28 19.87 -12.36
CA SER A 1085 33.22 20.87 -12.16
C SER A 1085 31.89 20.27 -11.67
N ILE A 1086 31.81 18.95 -11.56
CA ILE A 1086 30.66 18.24 -10.99
C ILE A 1086 30.91 18.11 -9.49
N PRO A 1087 30.02 18.65 -8.63
CA PRO A 1087 30.20 18.64 -7.18
C PRO A 1087 30.50 17.24 -6.65
N GLN A 1088 31.49 17.15 -5.76
CA GLN A 1088 31.82 15.92 -5.03
C GLN A 1088 31.32 16.03 -3.60
N MET A 1089 30.92 14.90 -3.02
CA MET A 1089 30.57 14.78 -1.60
C MET A 1089 31.82 15.02 -0.73
N ASP A 1090 31.77 15.99 0.19
CA ASP A 1090 32.86 16.26 1.12
C ASP A 1090 32.77 15.34 2.35
N LEU A 1091 33.55 14.26 2.33
CA LEU A 1091 33.62 13.29 3.44
C LEU A 1091 34.19 13.88 4.74
N SER A 1092 34.75 15.10 4.74
CA SER A 1092 35.17 15.76 5.98
C SER A 1092 34.00 16.06 6.93
N ALA A 1093 32.76 16.00 6.43
CA ALA A 1093 31.55 16.07 7.25
C ALA A 1093 31.37 14.89 8.21
N TRP A 1094 32.08 13.76 8.00
CA TRP A 1094 32.09 12.57 8.87
C TRP A 1094 33.28 12.51 9.82
N ARG A 1095 34.12 13.56 9.87
CA ARG A 1095 35.26 13.60 10.79
C ARG A 1095 34.78 13.70 12.24
N GLU A 1096 35.24 12.81 13.10
CA GLU A 1096 35.08 12.87 14.55
C GLU A 1096 36.37 13.36 15.24
N SER A 1097 36.23 14.17 16.30
CA SER A 1097 37.37 14.66 17.08
C SER A 1097 37.82 13.62 18.12
N ALA A 1098 39.11 13.25 18.09
CA ALA A 1098 39.71 12.26 19.00
C ALA A 1098 39.51 12.55 20.51
N THR A 1099 39.25 13.80 20.89
CA THR A 1099 39.01 14.25 22.27
C THR A 1099 37.65 13.85 22.86
N VAL A 1100 36.67 13.44 22.04
CA VAL A 1100 35.33 13.04 22.54
C VAL A 1100 35.34 11.59 23.06
N VAL A 1101 36.32 10.78 22.65
CA VAL A 1101 36.41 9.36 23.00
C VAL A 1101 36.82 9.14 24.47
N GLY A 1102 37.53 10.10 25.08
CA GLY A 1102 37.96 10.01 26.48
C GLY A 1102 36.83 10.09 27.51
N GLN A 1103 35.68 10.70 27.17
CA GLN A 1103 34.55 10.81 28.10
C GLN A 1103 33.50 9.71 27.92
N VAL A 1104 33.48 9.03 26.78
CA VAL A 1104 32.52 7.94 26.52
C VAL A 1104 33.11 6.58 26.93
N ARG A 1105 34.43 6.38 26.83
CA ARG A 1105 35.07 5.14 27.28
C ARG A 1105 34.98 4.92 28.80
N ASP A 1106 35.09 6.00 29.59
CA ASP A 1106 34.95 5.92 31.06
C ASP A 1106 33.52 5.58 31.52
N PHE A 1107 32.53 5.61 30.62
CA PHE A 1107 31.15 5.22 30.95
C PHE A 1107 30.89 3.71 30.74
N PHE A 1108 31.72 3.01 29.95
CA PHE A 1108 31.51 1.60 29.59
C PHE A 1108 32.46 0.61 30.28
N THR A 1109 33.53 1.07 30.94
CA THR A 1109 34.47 0.18 31.65
C THR A 1109 34.07 -0.17 33.10
N ASP A 1110 33.05 0.48 33.68
CA ASP A 1110 32.65 0.25 35.08
C ASP A 1110 31.53 -0.81 35.26
N TYR A 1111 31.14 -1.54 34.20
CA TYR A 1111 30.05 -2.53 34.27
C TYR A 1111 30.45 -4.01 34.08
N GLU A 1112 31.76 -4.34 34.04
CA GLU A 1112 32.24 -5.74 33.96
C GLU A 1112 32.80 -6.32 35.28
N LEU A 1113 32.46 -5.74 36.44
CA LEU A 1113 32.90 -6.29 37.73
C LEU A 1113 31.83 -6.26 38.83
N VAL A 1114 30.63 -6.81 38.61
CA VAL A 1114 29.83 -7.42 39.70
C VAL A 1114 28.93 -8.55 39.16
N ASN A 1115 29.29 -9.79 39.56
CA ASN A 1115 28.59 -11.08 39.51
C ASN A 1115 28.50 -11.86 38.19
#